data_AF-Q9KB51-F1
#
_entry.id   AF-Q9KB51-F1
#
_cell.length_a   1.000
_cell.length_b   1.000
_cell.length_c   1.000
_cell.angle_alpha   90.00
_cell.angle_beta   90.00
_cell.angle_gamma   90.00
#
_symmetry.space_group_name_H-M   'P 1'
#
loop_
_entity.id
_entity.type
_entity.pdbx_description
1 polymer ?
#
loop_
_entity_poly.entity_id
_entity_poly.type
_entity_poly.pdbx_seq_one_letter_code
_entity_poly.pdbx_strand_id
1 'polypeptide(L)'
;MKTKTGKKITALFLVFMLLCSVLQPFGAYANALGSIDTATPITKGQEYQLTFEEEEQVHWYKIDSIEEDAKDDSHYQIQLTSENEMNISVYPSLDRAKSDDTYSSYKSYSMLGETGKINFPLAWTGPYYIKVEYYGSDEEWEEEGEEESPTTADYTLSFEGIKLPPSTGMEEEDCPVELSASQKESGKELLKSLRTIRDQVFSQTEQGKEFTSLYYKAAPFIVSKIAFDQKLKDQVYQDLVTLTPLFKELLDNGANSTYKITKKDQDAILRLYELGADSVPHSLRAEMEKINQQVNLQKIEGLRLATVLDKAGMAPDTASTSNKVIVKLKEGKSVSALEAKAEDVNDEATISPFEDQDPLFEDMYIVELGDEQEVSISSQELDMTVDQLENLPEVEYAEPVQEYVALSADIHYSDQWSLENEGGNLGEAGADIKYAPLQELVKEKNLPNTLIAVIDTGVDSRLADLENQVRTDLGYNFIGRNTNALDDNGHGTHVAGIIAAESNNHYSMTGINHAAEIIPIKVLDGGGSGDTESIASGIKYAADQGADVINLSLGGSYSRVIEASLKYASEKGVTIVAASGNEYSPYLSYPASSRYVISVGATNRSDIVSDYSNYGKGLDLVAPGTDIPSLLPNGNVTYFDGTSMAAPHVAAVAGLLLSQNAKLSSEDIQKILTETTDYIAFEELDNEEDYYFYYDDEEEPVLLPGYDEASGWGRLNAHSAVSAVDLNVKVNRLLDNQNVVTGSAKKGTTIEVTNGSETLGSGPVDANGKFKVKIPVQPANQVLYVKASQGAAKASIRIAVEEGKKPKAPKVNTVSNKDTHVTGTTEPNLTVNVKDKNKKVIATGKADKNGAFKVKINKQKENTTLYVTAMDLGNKESKAVKIKVIDKIPPKAPKVNSISDRTTTVKGETEPNATVTIKKNGKKLASGKADKNGKFSIKISKQKAGTKLSITAKDKAGNVSKATTKTVKDKTPPKKPTVNKVTSRDTKVTGKTEANATVTIKRDGKTLASGKADKNGKFSIKISKQKKGTKLSVTAKDKAGNTSKATKVTVQ
;
A
#
# COMPACT_ATOMS: atom_id res chain seq x y z
N MET A 1 -42.69 -38.55 3.27
CA MET A 1 -42.28 -39.87 2.71
C MET A 1 -40.84 -39.73 2.26
N LYS A 2 -39.92 -40.62 2.67
CA LYS A 2 -38.44 -40.44 2.63
C LYS A 2 -37.99 -39.31 3.61
N THR A 3 -37.04 -39.46 4.54
CA THR A 3 -35.63 -39.92 4.54
C THR A 3 -34.70 -38.93 3.80
N LYS A 4 -33.49 -38.57 4.30
CA LYS A 4 -32.56 -39.41 5.10
C LYS A 4 -31.38 -38.61 5.73
N THR A 5 -30.91 -39.01 6.92
CA THR A 5 -29.53 -38.91 7.48
C THR A 5 -28.78 -37.56 7.60
N GLY A 6 -28.38 -37.22 8.83
CA GLY A 6 -27.51 -36.07 9.23
C GLY A 6 -28.24 -35.19 10.27
N LYS A 7 -27.94 -35.12 11.58
CA LYS A 7 -26.85 -35.64 12.44
C LYS A 7 -25.47 -35.01 12.14
N LYS A 8 -24.91 -34.08 12.93
CA LYS A 8 -24.89 -33.80 14.40
C LYS A 8 -24.11 -32.47 14.67
N ILE A 9 -23.75 -31.95 15.86
CA ILE A 9 -24.41 -31.68 17.17
C ILE A 9 -23.76 -30.48 17.93
N THR A 10 -24.58 -29.67 18.65
CA THR A 10 -24.30 -28.46 19.47
C THR A 10 -25.53 -28.20 20.39
N ALA A 11 -25.38 -28.06 21.71
CA ALA A 11 -26.48 -28.38 22.65
C ALA A 11 -27.01 -27.25 23.55
N LEU A 12 -26.13 -26.44 24.13
CA LEU A 12 -26.34 -25.84 25.46
C LEU A 12 -27.23 -24.58 25.53
N PHE A 13 -28.05 -24.42 24.51
CA PHE A 13 -28.07 -23.15 23.81
C PHE A 13 -29.26 -22.24 24.15
N LEU A 14 -30.23 -22.77 24.89
CA LEU A 14 -31.63 -22.42 24.65
C LEU A 14 -32.38 -21.79 25.85
N VAL A 15 -31.79 -21.83 27.03
CA VAL A 15 -32.49 -21.54 28.29
C VAL A 15 -32.58 -20.03 28.58
N PHE A 16 -31.88 -19.20 27.81
CA PHE A 16 -31.45 -17.87 28.26
C PHE A 16 -32.45 -16.71 28.06
N MET A 17 -33.17 -16.71 26.93
CA MET A 17 -33.67 -15.46 26.30
C MET A 17 -35.20 -15.35 26.40
N LEU A 18 -35.76 -15.41 27.62
CA LEU A 18 -37.20 -15.65 27.81
C LEU A 18 -37.88 -14.83 28.92
N LEU A 19 -37.24 -13.75 29.42
CA LEU A 19 -37.67 -13.06 30.65
C LEU A 19 -37.88 -11.53 30.52
N CYS A 20 -36.90 -10.78 30.02
CA CYS A 20 -36.91 -9.31 30.12
C CYS A 20 -37.71 -8.64 28.98
N SER A 21 -38.96 -8.17 29.24
CA SER A 21 -39.72 -7.33 28.28
C SER A 21 -40.88 -6.50 28.88
N VAL A 22 -40.77 -6.03 30.14
CA VAL A 22 -41.77 -5.14 30.80
C VAL A 22 -41.04 -4.06 31.63
N LEU A 23 -41.59 -2.84 31.73
CA LEU A 23 -40.82 -1.58 31.93
C LEU A 23 -41.34 -0.66 33.06
N GLN A 24 -40.40 0.09 33.69
CA GLN A 24 -40.46 1.45 34.31
C GLN A 24 -41.52 1.86 35.37
N PRO A 25 -41.08 2.57 36.44
CA PRO A 25 -41.88 3.54 37.21
C PRO A 25 -41.19 4.92 37.48
N PHE A 26 -41.82 5.77 38.31
CA PHE A 26 -41.47 7.17 38.64
C PHE A 26 -40.79 7.33 40.03
N GLY A 27 -40.30 8.53 40.39
CA GLY A 27 -39.74 8.86 41.71
C GLY A 27 -40.24 10.18 42.34
N ALA A 28 -39.86 10.44 43.60
CA ALA A 28 -40.26 11.57 44.44
C ALA A 28 -39.09 12.13 45.29
N TYR A 29 -39.32 13.20 46.09
CA TYR A 29 -38.31 13.92 46.89
C TYR A 29 -38.69 14.01 48.39
N ALA A 30 -37.71 13.93 49.29
CA ALA A 30 -37.83 14.29 50.71
C ALA A 30 -36.97 15.53 51.08
N ASN A 31 -37.07 15.99 52.33
CA ASN A 31 -36.33 17.16 52.84
C ASN A 31 -35.05 16.76 53.59
N ALA A 32 -34.11 17.71 53.72
CA ALA A 32 -32.77 17.41 54.21
C ALA A 32 -32.63 17.49 55.75
N LEU A 33 -32.39 16.34 56.38
CA LEU A 33 -31.74 16.21 57.69
C LEU A 33 -30.37 15.53 57.55
N GLY A 34 -29.43 16.27 56.94
CA GLY A 34 -28.03 15.86 56.79
C GLY A 34 -27.24 16.88 55.98
N SER A 35 -26.14 17.42 56.53
CA SER A 35 -25.29 18.38 55.80
C SER A 35 -24.12 17.65 55.12
N ILE A 36 -24.05 17.75 53.80
CA ILE A 36 -22.94 17.21 53.00
C ILE A 36 -21.58 17.83 53.37
N ASP A 37 -21.55 19.05 53.91
CA ASP A 37 -20.33 19.69 54.42
C ASP A 37 -19.76 18.97 55.66
N THR A 38 -20.49 17.99 56.21
CA THR A 38 -20.07 17.08 57.29
C THR A 38 -19.97 15.60 56.87
N ALA A 39 -19.85 15.32 55.56
CA ALA A 39 -19.76 13.95 55.03
C ALA A 39 -18.61 13.13 55.66
N THR A 40 -18.92 11.89 56.07
CA THR A 40 -18.01 11.02 56.84
C THR A 40 -16.98 10.33 55.93
N PRO A 41 -15.67 10.44 56.21
CA PRO A 41 -14.64 9.72 55.45
C PRO A 41 -14.78 8.20 55.59
N ILE A 42 -14.68 7.47 54.48
CA ILE A 42 -14.63 6.00 54.44
C ILE A 42 -13.42 5.49 53.65
N THR A 43 -13.00 4.25 53.92
CA THR A 43 -11.75 3.65 53.40
C THR A 43 -12.01 2.34 52.65
N LYS A 44 -11.29 2.13 51.54
CA LYS A 44 -11.36 0.93 50.70
C LYS A 44 -11.13 -0.35 51.52
N GLY A 45 -11.99 -1.35 51.33
CA GLY A 45 -11.93 -2.62 52.04
C GLY A 45 -12.38 -2.59 53.51
N GLN A 46 -12.83 -1.44 54.04
CA GLN A 46 -13.45 -1.36 55.37
C GLN A 46 -14.97 -1.45 55.26
N GLU A 47 -15.57 -2.25 56.15
CA GLU A 47 -17.01 -2.33 56.38
C GLU A 47 -17.43 -1.37 57.51
N TYR A 48 -18.56 -0.68 57.33
CA TYR A 48 -19.15 0.24 58.28
C TYR A 48 -20.57 -0.22 58.62
N GLN A 49 -20.81 -0.52 59.90
CA GLN A 49 -22.13 -0.83 60.45
C GLN A 49 -22.72 0.45 61.06
N LEU A 50 -23.91 0.82 60.62
CA LEU A 50 -24.49 2.17 60.72
C LEU A 50 -26.00 2.11 61.00
N THR A 51 -26.57 3.19 61.53
CA THR A 51 -27.98 3.25 61.95
C THR A 51 -28.56 4.63 61.62
N PHE A 52 -29.81 4.67 61.12
CA PHE A 52 -30.66 5.87 61.13
C PHE A 52 -31.47 5.92 62.43
N GLU A 53 -31.57 7.11 63.03
CA GLU A 53 -32.21 7.31 64.35
C GLU A 53 -33.64 7.84 64.25
N GLU A 54 -34.03 8.39 63.08
CA GLU A 54 -35.38 8.85 62.73
C GLU A 54 -35.64 8.60 61.22
N GLU A 55 -36.90 8.68 60.79
CA GLU A 55 -37.31 8.64 59.38
C GLU A 55 -37.07 9.98 58.66
N GLU A 56 -37.21 10.03 57.32
CA GLU A 56 -36.84 11.17 56.45
C GLU A 56 -35.38 11.66 56.61
N GLN A 57 -34.44 10.80 57.00
CA GLN A 57 -33.04 11.15 57.26
C GLN A 57 -32.11 10.84 56.07
N VAL A 58 -31.00 11.61 55.96
CA VAL A 58 -30.00 11.47 54.89
C VAL A 58 -28.58 11.45 55.46
N HIS A 59 -27.87 10.35 55.24
CA HIS A 59 -26.46 10.21 55.62
C HIS A 59 -25.52 10.44 54.42
N TRP A 60 -24.40 11.10 54.67
CA TRP A 60 -23.39 11.44 53.67
C TRP A 60 -22.02 10.88 54.03
N TYR A 61 -21.36 10.26 53.05
CA TYR A 61 -20.01 9.70 53.14
C TYR A 61 -19.12 10.25 52.02
N LYS A 62 -17.80 10.14 52.17
CA LYS A 62 -16.83 10.57 51.16
C LYS A 62 -15.58 9.70 51.07
N ILE A 63 -15.01 9.60 49.87
CA ILE A 63 -13.76 8.93 49.57
C ILE A 63 -12.74 10.01 49.17
N ASP A 64 -11.72 10.21 50.00
CA ASP A 64 -10.81 11.38 49.94
C ASP A 64 -9.58 11.21 49.04
N SER A 65 -9.24 9.98 48.63
CA SER A 65 -8.02 9.67 47.87
C SER A 65 -8.28 8.49 46.95
N ILE A 66 -7.93 8.64 45.67
CA ILE A 66 -8.24 7.68 44.59
C ILE A 66 -7.08 7.45 43.60
N GLU A 67 -6.09 8.35 43.55
CA GLU A 67 -5.00 8.36 42.57
C GLU A 67 -4.10 7.11 42.63
N GLU A 68 -3.89 6.55 43.83
CA GLU A 68 -3.18 5.28 44.00
C GLU A 68 -4.06 4.07 43.62
N ASP A 69 -5.38 4.15 43.81
CA ASP A 69 -6.29 3.04 43.47
C ASP A 69 -6.50 2.93 41.94
N ALA A 70 -6.53 4.06 41.23
CA ALA A 70 -6.70 4.10 39.77
C ALA A 70 -5.61 3.37 38.97
N LYS A 71 -4.45 3.09 39.60
CA LYS A 71 -3.33 2.34 38.99
C LYS A 71 -3.64 0.86 38.81
N ASP A 72 -4.35 0.28 39.77
CA ASP A 72 -4.66 -1.15 39.83
C ASP A 72 -6.14 -1.43 39.46
N ASP A 73 -7.03 -0.51 39.81
CA ASP A 73 -8.48 -0.61 39.64
C ASP A 73 -9.01 0.32 38.54
N SER A 74 -10.15 -0.06 37.96
CA SER A 74 -10.93 0.79 37.04
C SER A 74 -12.13 1.45 37.72
N HIS A 75 -12.63 0.84 38.80
CA HIS A 75 -13.89 1.16 39.45
C HIS A 75 -13.83 0.83 40.94
N TYR A 76 -14.66 1.49 41.74
CA TYR A 76 -15.07 0.99 43.06
C TYR A 76 -16.41 0.25 42.96
N GLN A 77 -16.50 -0.95 43.52
CA GLN A 77 -17.79 -1.60 43.82
C GLN A 77 -18.25 -1.19 45.22
N ILE A 78 -19.19 -0.26 45.27
CA ILE A 78 -19.84 0.26 46.48
C ILE A 78 -21.07 -0.60 46.79
N GLN A 79 -21.25 -0.97 48.06
CA GLN A 79 -22.25 -1.95 48.51
C GLN A 79 -23.03 -1.43 49.73
N LEU A 80 -24.36 -1.46 49.64
CA LEU A 80 -25.28 -1.12 50.74
C LEU A 80 -26.15 -2.34 51.07
N THR A 81 -26.29 -2.68 52.35
CA THR A 81 -27.21 -3.75 52.81
C THR A 81 -28.07 -3.25 53.98
N SER A 82 -29.40 -3.36 53.88
CA SER A 82 -30.36 -3.14 54.98
C SER A 82 -31.57 -4.08 54.85
N GLU A 83 -32.24 -4.33 55.97
CA GLU A 83 -33.57 -4.96 55.99
C GLU A 83 -34.69 -3.99 55.57
N ASN A 84 -34.48 -2.68 55.76
CA ASN A 84 -35.44 -1.62 55.43
C ASN A 84 -35.16 -1.04 54.04
N GLU A 85 -36.16 -0.45 53.39
CA GLU A 85 -35.98 0.21 52.09
C GLU A 85 -35.10 1.47 52.24
N MET A 86 -33.91 1.42 51.67
CA MET A 86 -32.93 2.51 51.65
C MET A 86 -32.39 2.73 50.25
N ASN A 87 -32.29 4.00 49.85
CA ASN A 87 -31.69 4.41 48.58
C ASN A 87 -30.22 4.80 48.78
N ILE A 88 -29.36 4.48 47.82
CA ILE A 88 -27.96 4.91 47.74
C ILE A 88 -27.70 5.63 46.41
N SER A 89 -26.88 6.67 46.44
CA SER A 89 -26.44 7.40 45.24
C SER A 89 -24.99 7.85 45.38
N VAL A 90 -24.21 7.79 44.30
CA VAL A 90 -22.76 8.10 44.30
C VAL A 90 -22.45 9.22 43.30
N TYR A 91 -21.61 10.18 43.70
CA TYR A 91 -21.33 11.41 42.96
C TYR A 91 -19.82 11.65 42.88
N PRO A 92 -19.27 12.08 41.73
CA PRO A 92 -17.83 12.23 41.57
C PRO A 92 -17.27 13.55 42.12
N SER A 93 -18.13 14.48 42.58
CA SER A 93 -17.69 15.74 43.16
C SER A 93 -18.74 16.37 44.09
N LEU A 94 -18.27 17.28 44.96
CA LEU A 94 -19.10 17.98 45.96
C LEU A 94 -20.22 18.82 45.33
N ASP A 95 -19.97 19.46 44.18
CA ASP A 95 -20.95 20.31 43.52
C ASP A 95 -22.07 19.48 42.87
N ARG A 96 -21.74 18.35 42.23
CA ARG A 96 -22.73 17.41 41.69
C ARG A 96 -23.59 16.80 42.80
N ALA A 97 -22.97 16.43 43.91
CA ALA A 97 -23.67 15.95 45.10
C ALA A 97 -24.60 17.01 45.72
N LYS A 98 -24.19 18.29 45.72
CA LYS A 98 -25.03 19.43 46.16
C LYS A 98 -26.20 19.75 45.24
N SER A 99 -26.21 19.26 44.00
CA SER A 99 -27.32 19.40 43.05
C SER A 99 -28.11 18.11 42.79
N ASP A 100 -27.85 17.03 43.54
CA ASP A 100 -28.34 15.66 43.28
C ASP A 100 -28.06 15.11 41.86
N ASP A 101 -27.04 15.65 41.19
CA ASP A 101 -26.65 15.29 39.83
C ASP A 101 -25.76 14.05 39.82
N THR A 102 -26.36 12.87 39.64
CA THR A 102 -25.63 11.67 39.23
C THR A 102 -26.46 10.78 38.31
N TYR A 103 -25.78 9.89 37.60
CA TYR A 103 -26.36 8.96 36.64
C TYR A 103 -27.18 7.88 37.35
N SER A 104 -28.20 7.36 36.67
CA SER A 104 -29.08 6.27 37.12
C SER A 104 -28.31 5.02 37.55
N SER A 105 -27.29 4.60 36.79
CA SER A 105 -26.40 3.48 37.11
C SER A 105 -25.55 3.71 38.38
N TYR A 106 -25.49 4.95 38.88
CA TYR A 106 -24.88 5.33 40.15
C TYR A 106 -25.93 5.67 41.22
N LYS A 107 -27.16 5.17 41.03
CA LYS A 107 -28.21 5.05 42.05
C LYS A 107 -28.58 3.57 42.21
N SER A 108 -28.84 3.14 43.43
CA SER A 108 -29.27 1.77 43.74
C SER A 108 -30.08 1.80 45.05
N TYR A 109 -30.58 0.66 45.48
CA TYR A 109 -31.36 0.54 46.71
C TYR A 109 -31.09 -0.80 47.40
N SER A 110 -31.48 -0.90 48.67
CA SER A 110 -31.42 -2.11 49.47
C SER A 110 -32.71 -2.26 50.28
N MET A 111 -33.18 -3.49 50.47
CA MET A 111 -34.32 -3.86 51.31
C MET A 111 -34.25 -5.37 51.60
N LEU A 112 -34.90 -5.83 52.67
CA LEU A 112 -35.05 -7.27 53.01
C LEU A 112 -33.71 -8.06 53.05
N GLY A 113 -32.61 -7.37 53.36
CA GLY A 113 -31.26 -7.94 53.39
C GLY A 113 -30.60 -8.09 52.01
N GLU A 114 -31.26 -7.69 50.91
CA GLU A 114 -30.66 -7.70 49.57
C GLU A 114 -29.66 -6.54 49.41
N THR A 115 -28.42 -6.86 49.01
CA THR A 115 -27.34 -5.88 48.88
C THR A 115 -27.46 -5.09 47.57
N GLY A 116 -27.74 -3.79 47.68
CA GLY A 116 -27.62 -2.83 46.58
C GLY A 116 -26.15 -2.64 46.19
N LYS A 117 -25.86 -2.58 44.89
CA LYS A 117 -24.49 -2.49 44.36
C LYS A 117 -24.38 -1.43 43.27
N ILE A 118 -23.29 -0.68 43.31
CA ILE A 118 -22.91 0.33 42.31
C ILE A 118 -21.44 0.09 41.93
N ASN A 119 -21.15 -0.06 40.64
CA ASN A 119 -19.79 0.01 40.11
C ASN A 119 -19.53 1.45 39.65
N PHE A 120 -18.69 2.20 40.37
CA PHE A 120 -18.45 3.62 40.11
C PHE A 120 -17.02 3.83 39.54
N PRO A 121 -16.86 4.43 38.34
CA PRO A 121 -15.56 4.49 37.67
C PRO A 121 -14.54 5.42 38.33
N LEU A 122 -13.27 5.09 38.19
CA LEU A 122 -12.12 5.91 38.58
C LEU A 122 -11.72 6.78 37.37
N ALA A 123 -12.48 7.86 37.14
CA ALA A 123 -12.40 8.69 35.95
C ALA A 123 -12.51 10.21 36.20
N TRP A 124 -12.62 10.64 37.46
CA TRP A 124 -12.53 12.05 37.89
C TRP A 124 -11.53 12.15 39.03
N THR A 125 -10.93 13.32 39.27
CA THR A 125 -9.93 13.56 40.33
C THR A 125 -10.49 13.57 41.76
N GLY A 126 -11.82 13.54 41.92
CA GLY A 126 -12.50 13.43 43.22
C GLY A 126 -12.44 14.71 44.09
N PRO A 127 -12.69 14.61 45.42
CA PRO A 127 -13.14 13.41 46.15
C PRO A 127 -14.57 12.99 45.79
N TYR A 128 -14.87 11.70 45.95
CA TYR A 128 -16.20 11.15 45.66
C TYR A 128 -17.11 11.22 46.89
N TYR A 129 -18.42 11.33 46.67
CA TYR A 129 -19.44 11.43 47.72
C TYR A 129 -20.49 10.34 47.56
N ILE A 130 -20.99 9.81 48.68
CA ILE A 130 -22.07 8.83 48.72
C ILE A 130 -23.19 9.40 49.59
N LYS A 131 -24.42 9.33 49.09
CA LYS A 131 -25.66 9.66 49.80
C LYS A 131 -26.39 8.35 50.11
N VAL A 132 -26.87 8.19 51.34
CA VAL A 132 -27.80 7.12 51.74
C VAL A 132 -29.05 7.79 52.33
N GLU A 133 -30.23 7.38 51.88
CA GLU A 133 -31.52 8.01 52.22
C GLU A 133 -32.49 6.96 52.77
N TYR A 134 -33.13 7.27 53.91
CA TYR A 134 -34.16 6.45 54.53
C TYR A 134 -35.44 7.28 54.74
N TYR A 135 -36.57 6.74 54.28
CA TYR A 135 -37.84 7.50 54.15
C TYR A 135 -38.93 7.08 55.14
N GLY A 136 -38.77 5.97 55.87
CA GLY A 136 -39.91 5.27 56.49
C GLY A 136 -40.73 4.50 55.44
N SER A 137 -42.01 4.25 55.71
CA SER A 137 -42.95 3.68 54.71
C SER A 137 -44.30 4.39 54.71
N ASP A 138 -44.88 4.64 53.54
CA ASP A 138 -46.17 5.33 53.40
C ASP A 138 -47.37 4.55 54.00
N GLU A 139 -48.13 5.20 54.90
CA GLU A 139 -49.31 4.66 55.63
C GLU A 139 -50.57 4.39 54.75
N GLU A 140 -50.47 4.01 53.47
CA GLU A 140 -51.64 3.87 52.57
C GLU A 140 -52.11 2.43 52.24
N TRP A 141 -51.55 1.39 52.88
CA TRP A 141 -51.97 -0.02 52.66
C TRP A 141 -52.50 -0.72 53.93
N GLU A 142 -53.61 -0.23 54.50
CA GLU A 142 -54.39 -0.97 55.51
C GLU A 142 -55.05 -2.25 54.93
N GLU A 143 -54.32 -3.37 54.91
CA GLU A 143 -54.94 -4.70 55.13
C GLU A 143 -54.68 -5.16 56.58
N GLU A 144 -55.63 -5.90 57.17
CA GLU A 144 -55.70 -6.11 58.63
C GLU A 144 -54.58 -7.01 59.21
N GLY A 145 -53.43 -6.45 59.63
CA GLY A 145 -52.71 -6.99 60.79
C GLY A 145 -51.17 -7.04 60.86
N GLU A 146 -50.39 -6.14 60.22
CA GLU A 146 -48.93 -6.05 60.43
C GLU A 146 -48.49 -4.74 61.14
N GLU A 147 -47.21 -4.63 61.50
CA GLU A 147 -46.72 -3.75 62.60
C GLU A 147 -46.40 -2.30 62.16
N GLU A 148 -46.32 -1.37 63.13
CA GLU A 148 -45.85 0.02 62.90
C GLU A 148 -44.39 0.02 62.40
N SER A 149 -44.09 0.88 61.43
CA SER A 149 -42.77 0.94 60.79
C SER A 149 -41.65 1.36 61.75
N PRO A 150 -40.43 0.81 61.61
CA PRO A 150 -39.37 1.01 62.58
C PRO A 150 -38.72 2.38 62.41
N THR A 151 -38.95 3.29 63.36
CA THR A 151 -38.36 4.65 63.37
C THR A 151 -36.83 4.68 63.35
N THR A 152 -36.16 3.54 63.53
CA THR A 152 -34.70 3.38 63.49
C THR A 152 -34.33 2.24 62.54
N ALA A 153 -33.37 2.46 61.65
CA ALA A 153 -33.03 1.50 60.60
C ALA A 153 -31.51 1.27 60.48
N ASP A 154 -31.08 0.03 60.75
CA ASP A 154 -29.68 -0.41 60.63
C ASP A 154 -29.29 -0.72 59.17
N TYR A 155 -28.03 -0.48 58.83
CA TYR A 155 -27.45 -0.80 57.52
C TYR A 155 -25.93 -0.99 57.54
N THR A 156 -25.43 -1.72 56.54
CA THR A 156 -24.01 -1.92 56.26
C THR A 156 -23.61 -1.15 55.00
N LEU A 157 -22.49 -0.41 55.05
CA LEU A 157 -21.87 0.25 53.90
C LEU A 157 -20.40 -0.20 53.75
N SER A 158 -19.98 -0.55 52.54
CA SER A 158 -18.59 -0.88 52.21
C SER A 158 -18.25 -0.55 50.75
N PHE A 159 -16.96 -0.53 50.41
CA PHE A 159 -16.52 -0.52 49.02
C PHE A 159 -15.18 -1.23 48.81
N GLU A 160 -15.02 -1.84 47.64
CA GLU A 160 -13.80 -2.52 47.19
C GLU A 160 -13.40 -2.03 45.79
N GLY A 161 -12.12 -2.17 45.44
CA GLY A 161 -11.62 -1.87 44.10
C GLY A 161 -11.79 -3.05 43.14
N ILE A 162 -12.14 -2.77 41.88
CA ILE A 162 -12.22 -3.77 40.82
C ILE A 162 -11.67 -3.28 39.46
N LYS A 163 -11.05 -4.21 38.72
CA LYS A 163 -10.78 -4.04 37.28
C LYS A 163 -11.90 -4.68 36.44
N LEU A 164 -12.62 -3.84 35.71
CA LEU A 164 -13.57 -4.19 34.67
C LEU A 164 -12.94 -3.90 33.29
N PRO A 165 -13.34 -4.59 32.20
CA PRO A 165 -13.04 -4.17 30.84
C PRO A 165 -13.93 -2.96 30.44
N PRO A 166 -13.64 -2.29 29.31
CA PRO A 166 -14.52 -1.25 28.77
C PRO A 166 -15.93 -1.82 28.47
N SER A 167 -16.96 -1.02 28.72
CA SER A 167 -18.35 -1.46 28.53
C SER A 167 -18.73 -1.55 27.04
N THR A 168 -19.74 -2.35 26.73
CA THR A 168 -20.19 -2.61 25.35
C THR A 168 -21.48 -1.86 25.04
N GLY A 169 -21.37 -0.73 24.34
CA GLY A 169 -22.48 0.18 24.05
C GLY A 169 -22.86 1.08 25.23
N MET A 170 -23.82 1.99 25.01
CA MET A 170 -24.44 2.74 26.10
C MET A 170 -25.30 1.78 26.94
N GLU A 171 -25.08 1.75 28.25
CA GLU A 171 -25.95 1.02 29.19
C GLU A 171 -27.33 1.70 29.21
N GLU A 172 -28.39 1.01 28.77
CA GLU A 172 -29.75 1.45 29.06
C GLU A 172 -30.05 1.28 30.56
N GLU A 173 -30.85 2.19 31.12
CA GLU A 173 -31.02 2.36 32.56
C GLU A 173 -31.86 1.23 33.19
N ASP A 174 -31.21 0.11 33.53
CA ASP A 174 -31.88 -1.07 34.10
C ASP A 174 -32.56 -0.75 35.44
N CYS A 175 -33.80 -1.21 35.58
CA CYS A 175 -34.77 -0.70 36.56
C CYS A 175 -35.11 -1.76 37.63
N PRO A 176 -35.25 -1.40 38.94
CA PRO A 176 -35.49 -2.30 40.08
C PRO A 176 -36.47 -3.48 39.94
N VAL A 177 -37.43 -3.42 39.02
CA VAL A 177 -38.55 -4.37 38.89
C VAL A 177 -38.09 -5.81 38.50
N GLU A 178 -36.93 -5.96 37.86
CA GLU A 178 -36.37 -7.25 37.38
C GLU A 178 -36.12 -8.29 38.51
N LEU A 179 -35.83 -7.86 39.75
CA LEU A 179 -35.43 -8.76 40.85
C LEU A 179 -36.48 -9.83 41.20
N SER A 180 -37.76 -9.49 41.06
CA SER A 180 -38.91 -10.28 41.51
C SER A 180 -39.07 -11.67 40.86
N ALA A 181 -38.43 -11.94 39.71
CA ALA A 181 -38.74 -13.10 38.87
C ALA A 181 -37.95 -14.39 39.18
N SER A 182 -36.94 -14.37 40.06
CA SER A 182 -35.81 -15.33 39.97
C SER A 182 -35.89 -16.64 40.81
N GLN A 183 -37.08 -17.09 41.23
CA GLN A 183 -37.25 -18.29 42.08
C GLN A 183 -37.00 -19.65 41.37
N LYS A 184 -35.77 -20.20 41.48
CA LYS A 184 -35.42 -21.64 41.64
C LYS A 184 -33.89 -21.85 41.66
N GLU A 185 -33.31 -22.18 42.82
CA GLU A 185 -31.87 -22.35 43.05
C GLU A 185 -31.16 -23.17 41.96
N SER A 186 -31.67 -24.37 41.66
CA SER A 186 -31.00 -25.32 40.75
C SER A 186 -30.85 -24.83 39.30
N GLY A 187 -31.51 -23.74 38.91
CA GLY A 187 -31.32 -23.08 37.62
C GLY A 187 -30.13 -22.10 37.60
N LYS A 188 -29.94 -21.29 38.66
CA LYS A 188 -28.90 -20.24 38.71
C LYS A 188 -27.48 -20.84 38.67
N GLU A 189 -27.19 -21.84 39.51
CA GLU A 189 -25.88 -22.50 39.55
C GLU A 189 -25.50 -23.18 38.23
N LEU A 190 -26.48 -23.77 37.55
CA LEU A 190 -26.27 -24.40 36.25
C LEU A 190 -25.97 -23.34 35.18
N LEU A 191 -26.74 -22.26 35.12
CA LEU A 191 -26.49 -21.15 34.17
C LEU A 191 -25.14 -20.45 34.43
N LYS A 192 -24.76 -20.26 35.71
CA LYS A 192 -23.46 -19.71 36.11
C LYS A 192 -22.32 -20.58 35.58
N SER A 193 -22.35 -21.88 35.90
CA SER A 193 -21.35 -22.86 35.43
C SER A 193 -21.16 -22.82 33.90
N LEU A 194 -22.25 -22.66 33.15
CA LEU A 194 -22.22 -22.66 31.69
C LEU A 194 -21.69 -21.36 31.07
N ARG A 195 -21.94 -20.20 31.70
CA ARG A 195 -21.24 -18.95 31.34
C ARG A 195 -19.75 -19.08 31.62
N THR A 196 -19.37 -19.54 32.81
CA THR A 196 -17.96 -19.65 33.21
C THR A 196 -17.14 -20.57 32.29
N ILE A 197 -17.68 -21.69 31.79
CA ILE A 197 -16.99 -22.53 30.79
C ILE A 197 -16.72 -21.76 29.48
N ARG A 198 -17.74 -21.05 28.98
CA ARG A 198 -17.62 -20.21 27.78
C ARG A 198 -16.56 -19.12 27.99
N ASP A 199 -16.61 -18.45 29.13
CA ASP A 199 -15.87 -17.22 29.41
C ASP A 199 -14.45 -17.44 29.95
N GLN A 200 -14.13 -18.64 30.45
CA GLN A 200 -12.79 -18.97 31.00
C GLN A 200 -12.10 -20.16 30.33
N VAL A 201 -12.84 -21.10 29.71
CA VAL A 201 -12.23 -22.29 29.07
C VAL A 201 -12.22 -22.15 27.55
N PHE A 202 -13.30 -21.64 26.95
CA PHE A 202 -13.40 -21.52 25.49
C PHE A 202 -12.88 -20.16 24.98
N SER A 203 -13.08 -19.09 25.73
CA SER A 203 -12.54 -17.75 25.44
C SER A 203 -11.02 -17.69 25.27
N GLN A 204 -10.27 -18.64 25.83
CA GLN A 204 -8.80 -18.66 25.76
C GLN A 204 -8.24 -19.04 24.37
N THR A 205 -9.09 -19.23 23.35
CA THR A 205 -8.65 -19.50 21.97
C THR A 205 -9.65 -19.12 20.89
N GLU A 206 -9.10 -18.89 19.69
CA GLU A 206 -9.80 -18.74 18.41
C GLU A 206 -11.00 -19.68 18.22
N GLN A 207 -10.83 -21.00 18.30
CA GLN A 207 -11.93 -21.93 18.02
C GLN A 207 -13.05 -21.88 19.09
N GLY A 208 -12.72 -21.55 20.33
CA GLY A 208 -13.72 -21.33 21.39
C GLY A 208 -14.42 -19.96 21.29
N LYS A 209 -13.73 -18.95 20.73
CA LYS A 209 -14.34 -17.67 20.31
C LYS A 209 -15.26 -17.85 19.11
N GLU A 210 -14.87 -18.60 18.07
CA GLU A 210 -15.75 -19.00 16.94
C GLU A 210 -17.03 -19.68 17.46
N PHE A 211 -16.89 -20.67 18.35
CA PHE A 211 -18.00 -21.38 18.98
C PHE A 211 -18.95 -20.45 19.75
N THR A 212 -18.39 -19.40 20.36
CA THR A 212 -19.14 -18.37 21.10
C THR A 212 -19.80 -17.33 20.19
N SER A 213 -19.23 -17.03 19.03
CA SER A 213 -19.90 -16.20 18.00
C SER A 213 -21.12 -16.93 17.39
N LEU A 214 -20.97 -18.22 17.08
CA LEU A 214 -22.07 -19.06 16.60
C LEU A 214 -23.20 -19.19 17.64
N TYR A 215 -22.87 -19.11 18.93
CA TYR A 215 -23.86 -18.98 19.99
C TYR A 215 -24.71 -17.71 19.79
N TYR A 216 -24.13 -16.50 19.77
CA TYR A 216 -24.95 -15.27 19.69
C TYR A 216 -25.81 -15.19 18.41
N LYS A 217 -25.26 -15.58 17.26
CA LYS A 217 -25.98 -15.59 15.96
C LYS A 217 -27.23 -16.49 15.95
N ALA A 218 -27.21 -17.61 16.67
CA ALA A 218 -28.30 -18.58 16.67
C ALA A 218 -29.47 -18.20 17.60
N ALA A 219 -29.25 -17.32 18.59
CA ALA A 219 -30.12 -17.20 19.76
C ALA A 219 -31.60 -16.87 19.44
N PRO A 220 -31.92 -15.83 18.64
CA PRO A 220 -33.30 -15.40 18.45
C PRO A 220 -34.20 -16.49 17.86
N PHE A 221 -33.68 -17.28 16.92
CA PHE A 221 -34.48 -18.24 16.16
C PHE A 221 -34.87 -19.46 17.00
N ILE A 222 -33.92 -20.02 17.77
CA ILE A 222 -34.19 -21.21 18.59
C ILE A 222 -35.11 -20.83 19.76
N VAL A 223 -34.93 -19.63 20.29
CA VAL A 223 -35.75 -19.07 21.37
C VAL A 223 -37.17 -18.75 20.92
N SER A 224 -37.37 -18.14 19.74
CA SER A 224 -38.72 -17.90 19.19
C SER A 224 -39.55 -19.19 19.02
N LYS A 225 -38.86 -20.33 18.86
CA LYS A 225 -39.46 -21.66 18.76
C LYS A 225 -39.65 -22.38 20.11
N ILE A 226 -38.99 -21.93 21.18
CA ILE A 226 -39.17 -22.44 22.56
C ILE A 226 -40.10 -21.58 23.40
N ALA A 227 -40.20 -20.27 23.14
CA ALA A 227 -41.04 -19.34 23.89
C ALA A 227 -42.46 -19.89 24.14
N PHE A 228 -43.04 -20.55 23.13
CA PHE A 228 -44.41 -21.02 23.08
C PHE A 228 -44.62 -22.54 23.31
N ASP A 229 -43.57 -23.34 23.55
CA ASP A 229 -43.71 -24.78 23.89
C ASP A 229 -43.09 -25.09 25.26
N GLN A 230 -43.97 -25.20 26.27
CA GLN A 230 -43.56 -25.48 27.64
C GLN A 230 -43.01 -26.90 27.84
N LYS A 231 -43.48 -27.88 27.06
CA LYS A 231 -43.05 -29.28 27.18
C LYS A 231 -41.64 -29.49 26.60
N LEU A 232 -41.28 -28.64 25.64
CA LEU A 232 -39.94 -28.55 25.07
C LEU A 232 -38.95 -27.92 26.06
N LYS A 233 -39.36 -26.89 26.82
CA LYS A 233 -38.57 -26.30 27.93
C LYS A 233 -38.22 -27.34 29.00
N ASP A 234 -39.22 -28.10 29.47
CA ASP A 234 -39.02 -29.11 30.52
C ASP A 234 -38.00 -30.19 30.11
N GLN A 235 -38.02 -30.62 28.84
CA GLN A 235 -37.06 -31.59 28.29
C GLN A 235 -35.64 -31.02 28.19
N VAL A 236 -35.50 -29.77 27.74
CA VAL A 236 -34.19 -29.08 27.69
C VAL A 236 -33.57 -28.97 29.07
N TYR A 237 -34.36 -28.63 30.09
CA TYR A 237 -33.89 -28.52 31.48
C TYR A 237 -33.34 -29.86 32.01
N GLN A 238 -34.06 -30.97 31.81
CA GLN A 238 -33.63 -32.30 32.27
C GLN A 238 -32.35 -32.80 31.57
N ASP A 239 -32.17 -32.48 30.29
CA ASP A 239 -30.97 -32.85 29.55
C ASP A 239 -29.73 -32.04 29.98
N LEU A 240 -29.90 -30.79 30.43
CA LEU A 240 -28.82 -29.98 31.00
C LEU A 240 -28.45 -30.42 32.42
N VAL A 241 -29.44 -30.71 33.28
CA VAL A 241 -29.23 -31.25 34.64
C VAL A 241 -28.54 -32.64 34.61
N THR A 242 -28.70 -33.39 33.53
CA THR A 242 -27.97 -34.65 33.31
C THR A 242 -26.46 -34.43 33.13
N LEU A 243 -26.04 -33.25 32.65
CA LEU A 243 -24.67 -32.94 32.23
C LEU A 243 -23.83 -32.17 33.27
N THR A 244 -24.44 -31.67 34.34
CA THR A 244 -23.77 -30.89 35.41
C THR A 244 -22.44 -31.49 35.92
N PRO A 245 -22.29 -32.81 36.12
CA PRO A 245 -21.02 -33.39 36.58
C PRO A 245 -19.86 -33.24 35.59
N LEU A 246 -20.14 -33.21 34.28
CA LEU A 246 -19.16 -33.01 33.22
C LEU A 246 -18.74 -31.54 33.16
N PHE A 247 -19.69 -30.61 33.33
CA PHE A 247 -19.40 -29.18 33.39
C PHE A 247 -18.55 -28.80 34.60
N LYS A 248 -18.83 -29.37 35.77
CA LYS A 248 -18.04 -29.08 36.96
C LYS A 248 -16.58 -29.50 36.81
N GLU A 249 -16.28 -30.71 36.34
CA GLU A 249 -14.86 -31.10 36.18
C GLU A 249 -14.13 -30.25 35.10
N LEU A 250 -14.86 -29.73 34.11
CA LEU A 250 -14.28 -28.84 33.10
C LEU A 250 -13.89 -27.47 33.65
N LEU A 251 -14.63 -26.97 34.66
CA LEU A 251 -14.26 -25.77 35.41
C LEU A 251 -13.13 -26.06 36.40
N ASP A 252 -13.28 -27.12 37.20
CA ASP A 252 -12.33 -27.46 38.28
C ASP A 252 -10.92 -27.82 37.75
N ASN A 253 -10.80 -28.34 36.52
CA ASN A 253 -9.52 -28.84 35.97
C ASN A 253 -9.18 -28.37 34.53
N GLY A 254 -10.02 -27.56 33.88
CA GLY A 254 -9.75 -26.98 32.56
C GLY A 254 -9.30 -27.97 31.48
N ALA A 255 -8.32 -27.56 30.67
CA ALA A 255 -7.71 -28.39 29.63
C ALA A 255 -7.00 -29.66 30.15
N ASN A 256 -6.76 -29.78 31.46
CA ASN A 256 -6.12 -30.93 32.11
C ASN A 256 -7.14 -31.99 32.65
N SER A 257 -8.44 -31.74 32.51
CA SER A 257 -9.54 -32.59 32.98
C SER A 257 -9.43 -34.08 32.58
N THR A 258 -9.52 -34.98 33.57
CA THR A 258 -9.29 -36.42 33.37
C THR A 258 -10.57 -37.25 33.22
N TYR A 259 -11.74 -36.65 33.49
CA TYR A 259 -13.10 -37.21 33.38
C TYR A 259 -13.37 -37.96 32.07
N LYS A 260 -14.20 -39.01 32.13
CA LYS A 260 -14.61 -39.81 30.96
C LYS A 260 -16.10 -39.70 30.68
N ILE A 261 -16.45 -39.26 29.48
CA ILE A 261 -17.82 -39.01 29.03
C ILE A 261 -18.62 -40.33 29.02
N THR A 262 -19.76 -40.37 29.71
CA THR A 262 -20.61 -41.56 29.83
C THR A 262 -21.65 -41.65 28.71
N LYS A 263 -22.39 -42.77 28.69
CA LYS A 263 -23.51 -42.97 27.75
C LYS A 263 -24.59 -41.90 27.87
N LYS A 264 -24.94 -41.53 29.10
CA LYS A 264 -26.02 -40.57 29.36
C LYS A 264 -25.64 -39.18 28.88
N ASP A 265 -24.40 -38.78 29.17
CA ASP A 265 -23.88 -37.45 28.83
C ASP A 265 -23.83 -37.29 27.31
N GLN A 266 -23.28 -38.30 26.61
CA GLN A 266 -23.35 -38.32 25.15
C GLN A 266 -24.81 -38.20 24.69
N ASP A 267 -25.71 -39.08 25.14
CA ASP A 267 -27.08 -39.10 24.62
C ASP A 267 -27.89 -37.83 24.98
N ALA A 268 -27.55 -37.10 26.05
CA ALA A 268 -28.12 -35.80 26.41
C ALA A 268 -27.59 -34.65 25.53
N ILE A 269 -26.27 -34.54 25.35
CA ILE A 269 -25.61 -33.63 24.39
C ILE A 269 -26.24 -33.83 22.99
N LEU A 270 -26.57 -35.07 22.64
CA LEU A 270 -27.13 -35.42 21.34
C LEU A 270 -28.57 -34.92 21.08
N ARG A 271 -29.45 -34.88 22.09
CA ARG A 271 -30.84 -34.43 21.89
C ARG A 271 -30.94 -32.93 21.64
N LEU A 272 -30.22 -32.17 22.46
CA LEU A 272 -30.32 -30.71 22.56
C LEU A 272 -29.99 -29.97 21.24
N TYR A 273 -29.19 -30.55 20.34
CA TYR A 273 -28.94 -29.99 19.02
C TYR A 273 -30.01 -30.25 17.99
N GLU A 274 -30.59 -31.45 17.94
CA GLU A 274 -31.48 -31.79 16.83
C GLU A 274 -32.65 -30.80 16.87
N LEU A 275 -33.01 -30.35 18.07
CA LEU A 275 -33.73 -29.12 18.40
C LEU A 275 -33.06 -27.81 17.91
N GLY A 276 -31.82 -27.48 18.32
CA GLY A 276 -31.10 -26.28 17.88
C GLY A 276 -30.99 -26.10 16.36
N ALA A 277 -30.37 -27.06 15.67
CA ALA A 277 -30.17 -27.07 14.23
C ALA A 277 -31.47 -27.05 13.41
N ASP A 278 -32.56 -27.65 13.91
CA ASP A 278 -33.90 -27.57 13.29
C ASP A 278 -34.62 -26.23 13.55
N SER A 279 -33.99 -25.29 14.24
CA SER A 279 -34.60 -23.99 14.61
C SER A 279 -33.87 -22.77 14.07
N VAL A 280 -32.64 -22.91 13.56
CA VAL A 280 -31.89 -21.81 12.91
C VAL A 280 -32.07 -21.80 11.38
N PRO A 281 -31.82 -20.66 10.71
CA PRO A 281 -31.66 -20.58 9.26
C PRO A 281 -30.57 -21.49 8.70
N HIS A 282 -30.63 -21.74 7.39
CA HIS A 282 -29.81 -22.74 6.70
C HIS A 282 -28.29 -22.46 6.73
N SER A 283 -27.86 -21.20 6.81
CA SER A 283 -26.44 -20.81 6.94
C SER A 283 -25.85 -21.29 8.27
N LEU A 284 -26.42 -20.82 9.39
CA LEU A 284 -25.99 -21.20 10.73
C LEU A 284 -26.06 -22.72 10.96
N ARG A 285 -27.04 -23.40 10.34
CA ARG A 285 -27.12 -24.87 10.38
C ARG A 285 -25.88 -25.55 9.80
N ALA A 286 -25.26 -25.00 8.75
CA ALA A 286 -24.08 -25.59 8.13
C ALA A 286 -22.81 -25.39 8.99
N GLU A 287 -22.65 -24.23 9.61
CA GLU A 287 -21.58 -23.94 10.59
C GLU A 287 -21.67 -24.92 11.80
N MET A 288 -22.88 -25.09 12.32
CA MET A 288 -23.22 -26.07 13.36
C MET A 288 -22.88 -27.53 12.97
N GLU A 289 -22.91 -27.87 11.67
CA GLU A 289 -22.63 -29.21 11.15
C GLU A 289 -21.14 -29.46 10.85
N LYS A 290 -20.34 -28.39 10.64
CA LYS A 290 -18.87 -28.39 10.45
C LYS A 290 -18.16 -28.84 11.73
N ILE A 291 -18.45 -28.17 12.86
CA ILE A 291 -17.80 -28.39 14.17
C ILE A 291 -17.92 -29.86 14.62
N ASN A 292 -19.08 -30.47 14.42
CA ASN A 292 -19.27 -31.88 14.74
C ASN A 292 -18.51 -32.85 13.83
N GLN A 293 -18.20 -32.49 12.58
CA GLN A 293 -17.39 -33.36 11.72
C GLN A 293 -15.95 -33.45 12.23
N GLN A 294 -15.44 -32.39 12.87
CA GLN A 294 -14.14 -32.38 13.56
C GLN A 294 -14.17 -33.24 14.84
N VAL A 295 -15.17 -33.06 15.71
CA VAL A 295 -15.23 -33.71 17.04
C VAL A 295 -15.86 -35.13 17.03
N ASN A 296 -16.69 -35.45 16.03
CA ASN A 296 -17.38 -36.73 15.80
C ASN A 296 -18.25 -37.21 16.99
N LEU A 297 -19.31 -36.45 17.27
CA LEU A 297 -20.19 -36.64 18.43
C LEU A 297 -21.05 -37.93 18.37
N GLN A 298 -20.83 -38.82 17.39
CA GLN A 298 -21.37 -40.19 17.43
C GLN A 298 -20.68 -41.09 18.46
N LYS A 299 -19.42 -40.79 18.80
CA LYS A 299 -18.50 -41.70 19.50
C LYS A 299 -17.55 -40.96 20.46
N ILE A 300 -18.10 -40.15 21.36
CA ILE A 300 -17.33 -39.52 22.45
C ILE A 300 -17.43 -40.29 23.78
N GLU A 301 -18.40 -41.20 23.90
CA GLU A 301 -18.52 -42.17 25.00
C GLU A 301 -17.19 -42.90 25.28
N GLY A 302 -16.69 -42.78 26.52
CA GLY A 302 -15.45 -43.40 27.00
C GLY A 302 -14.17 -42.60 26.75
N LEU A 303 -14.22 -41.50 25.99
CA LEU A 303 -13.09 -40.58 25.80
C LEU A 303 -12.91 -39.65 27.00
N ARG A 304 -11.69 -39.10 27.15
CA ARG A 304 -11.37 -38.07 28.15
C ARG A 304 -11.82 -36.69 27.68
N LEU A 305 -12.29 -35.87 28.62
CA LEU A 305 -12.83 -34.54 28.34
C LEU A 305 -11.77 -33.56 27.80
N ALA A 306 -10.56 -33.52 28.39
CA ALA A 306 -9.42 -32.79 27.84
C ALA A 306 -9.13 -33.16 26.36
N THR A 307 -9.17 -34.44 26.02
CA THR A 307 -8.95 -34.97 24.65
C THR A 307 -10.13 -34.70 23.69
N VAL A 308 -11.23 -34.10 24.18
CA VAL A 308 -12.32 -33.56 23.37
C VAL A 308 -12.15 -32.05 23.19
N LEU A 309 -11.63 -31.33 24.20
CA LEU A 309 -11.28 -29.89 24.09
C LEU A 309 -10.06 -29.64 23.21
N ASP A 310 -8.99 -30.43 23.33
CA ASP A 310 -7.79 -30.35 22.47
C ASP A 310 -8.13 -30.54 20.97
N LYS A 311 -9.13 -31.38 20.68
CA LYS A 311 -9.68 -31.54 19.32
C LYS A 311 -10.57 -30.38 18.85
N ALA A 312 -10.75 -29.37 19.69
CA ALA A 312 -11.27 -28.04 19.37
C ALA A 312 -10.16 -26.95 19.44
N GLY A 313 -9.19 -27.02 20.38
CA GLY A 313 -7.88 -26.31 20.42
C GLY A 313 -7.77 -25.10 21.41
N MET A 314 -6.80 -25.08 22.39
CA MET A 314 -6.70 -24.13 23.56
C MET A 314 -5.28 -23.95 24.23
N ALA A 315 -4.61 -22.75 24.34
CA ALA A 315 -3.51 -22.32 25.32
C ALA A 315 -2.73 -20.96 25.01
N PRO A 316 -2.10 -20.23 26.00
CA PRO A 316 -1.17 -19.05 25.82
C PRO A 316 0.11 -18.90 26.77
N ASP A 317 1.07 -17.95 26.52
CA ASP A 317 2.42 -17.74 27.20
C ASP A 317 2.97 -16.24 27.26
N THR A 318 4.17 -15.89 27.87
CA THR A 318 4.72 -14.50 28.16
C THR A 318 6.29 -14.21 28.09
N ALA A 319 6.84 -13.03 28.58
CA ALA A 319 8.26 -12.47 28.48
C ALA A 319 8.69 -11.53 29.71
N SER A 320 9.79 -10.70 29.87
CA SER A 320 10.74 -9.98 28.94
C SER A 320 12.24 -9.53 29.32
N THR A 321 12.64 -8.71 30.33
CA THR A 321 14.08 -8.25 30.61
C THR A 321 14.45 -7.57 32.00
N SER A 322 15.61 -7.87 32.68
CA SER A 322 16.18 -7.19 33.92
C SER A 322 17.71 -7.37 34.25
N ASN A 323 18.21 -7.01 35.47
CA ASN A 323 19.66 -6.89 35.86
C ASN A 323 20.38 -8.19 36.30
N LYS A 324 19.66 -9.28 36.49
CA LYS A 324 20.18 -10.56 37.01
C LYS A 324 20.48 -11.54 35.86
N VAL A 325 21.27 -12.58 36.11
CA VAL A 325 21.52 -13.68 35.16
C VAL A 325 21.10 -15.01 35.77
N ILE A 326 20.23 -15.77 35.09
CA ILE A 326 19.95 -17.17 35.42
C ILE A 326 21.10 -18.00 34.86
N VAL A 327 21.69 -18.84 35.70
CA VAL A 327 22.76 -19.77 35.32
C VAL A 327 22.34 -21.19 35.71
N LYS A 328 22.15 -22.05 34.71
CA LYS A 328 21.97 -23.49 34.92
C LYS A 328 23.34 -24.16 34.98
N LEU A 329 23.60 -24.98 35.98
CA LEU A 329 24.76 -25.87 36.01
C LEU A 329 24.45 -27.20 35.32
N LYS A 330 25.46 -27.80 34.67
CA LYS A 330 25.38 -29.16 34.12
C LYS A 330 25.24 -30.18 35.26
N GLU A 331 24.48 -31.25 35.02
CA GLU A 331 24.19 -32.32 36.00
C GLU A 331 25.41 -32.72 36.85
N GLY A 332 25.29 -32.58 38.18
CA GLY A 332 26.32 -33.01 39.14
C GLY A 332 27.55 -32.12 39.24
N LYS A 333 27.49 -30.89 38.72
CA LYS A 333 28.44 -29.82 39.06
C LYS A 333 28.11 -29.21 40.44
N SER A 334 28.92 -28.26 40.88
CA SER A 334 28.78 -27.62 42.20
C SER A 334 28.89 -26.11 42.07
N VAL A 335 27.98 -25.39 42.74
CA VAL A 335 27.93 -23.92 42.73
C VAL A 335 29.24 -23.26 43.14
N SER A 336 30.08 -23.90 43.98
CA SER A 336 31.40 -23.36 44.35
C SER A 336 32.44 -23.32 43.23
N ALA A 337 32.14 -23.88 42.06
CA ALA A 337 32.91 -23.63 40.83
C ALA A 337 32.36 -22.45 40.01
N LEU A 338 31.10 -22.05 40.24
CA LEU A 338 30.49 -20.83 39.71
C LEU A 338 30.80 -19.62 40.60
N GLU A 339 30.76 -19.74 41.93
CA GLU A 339 31.16 -18.71 42.91
C GLU A 339 32.54 -18.13 42.56
N ALA A 340 33.57 -18.99 42.53
CA ALA A 340 34.95 -18.64 42.19
C ALA A 340 35.19 -18.36 40.68
N LYS A 341 34.12 -18.13 39.90
CA LYS A 341 34.13 -17.72 38.49
C LYS A 341 33.28 -16.47 38.23
N ALA A 342 32.22 -16.26 38.99
CA ALA A 342 31.46 -15.02 39.03
C ALA A 342 32.35 -13.89 39.59
N GLU A 343 33.08 -14.12 40.69
CA GLU A 343 34.10 -13.20 41.21
C GLU A 343 35.15 -12.80 40.14
N ASP A 344 35.53 -13.74 39.28
CA ASP A 344 36.54 -13.56 38.20
C ASP A 344 35.99 -12.77 36.98
N VAL A 345 34.68 -12.49 36.96
CA VAL A 345 33.93 -11.79 35.89
C VAL A 345 33.37 -10.44 36.39
N ASN A 346 32.91 -10.38 37.64
CA ASN A 346 32.55 -9.17 38.38
C ASN A 346 32.89 -9.40 39.87
N ASP A 347 33.81 -8.59 40.43
CA ASP A 347 34.29 -8.67 41.82
C ASP A 347 33.16 -8.51 42.88
N GLU A 348 31.98 -8.00 42.49
CA GLU A 348 30.81 -7.77 43.36
C GLU A 348 29.64 -8.72 43.07
N ALA A 349 29.83 -9.77 42.25
CA ALA A 349 28.75 -10.71 41.92
C ALA A 349 28.30 -11.55 43.14
N THR A 350 27.00 -11.60 43.40
CA THR A 350 26.40 -12.50 44.39
C THR A 350 25.66 -13.65 43.69
N ILE A 351 25.57 -14.81 44.36
CA ILE A 351 24.89 -15.99 43.84
C ILE A 351 23.87 -16.50 44.86
N SER A 352 22.63 -16.64 44.43
CA SER A 352 21.54 -17.24 45.19
C SER A 352 20.91 -18.41 44.43
N PRO A 353 20.40 -19.45 45.11
CA PRO A 353 19.42 -20.34 44.48
C PRO A 353 18.10 -19.59 44.30
N PHE A 354 17.20 -20.14 43.48
CA PHE A 354 15.80 -19.71 43.46
C PHE A 354 15.17 -19.92 44.86
N GLU A 355 14.31 -18.99 45.30
CA GLU A 355 13.72 -19.04 46.66
C GLU A 355 12.80 -20.26 46.83
N ASP A 356 12.05 -20.60 45.79
CA ASP A 356 11.26 -21.83 45.71
C ASP A 356 12.13 -23.05 45.38
N GLN A 357 12.14 -24.02 46.29
CA GLN A 357 12.87 -25.29 46.14
C GLN A 357 12.11 -26.30 45.26
N ASP A 358 11.60 -25.86 44.11
CA ASP A 358 11.04 -26.77 43.10
C ASP A 358 12.17 -27.51 42.36
N PRO A 359 12.08 -28.85 42.16
CA PRO A 359 13.06 -29.61 41.39
C PRO A 359 13.28 -29.11 39.95
N LEU A 360 12.37 -28.31 39.38
CA LEU A 360 12.56 -27.62 38.10
C LEU A 360 13.77 -26.67 38.13
N PHE A 361 14.02 -26.03 39.28
CA PHE A 361 15.12 -25.08 39.50
C PHE A 361 16.33 -25.72 40.22
N GLU A 362 16.35 -27.05 40.40
CA GLU A 362 17.54 -27.75 40.89
C GLU A 362 18.72 -27.52 39.92
N ASP A 363 19.93 -27.32 40.44
CA ASP A 363 21.12 -26.86 39.69
C ASP A 363 20.97 -25.50 38.96
N MET A 364 19.90 -24.71 39.18
CA MET A 364 19.77 -23.33 38.69
C MET A 364 20.07 -22.29 39.79
N TYR A 365 20.75 -21.21 39.40
CA TYR A 365 21.16 -20.13 40.28
C TYR A 365 20.90 -18.76 39.64
N ILE A 366 20.59 -17.78 40.46
CA ILE A 366 20.53 -16.38 40.10
C ILE A 366 21.90 -15.77 40.46
N VAL A 367 22.57 -15.21 39.46
CA VAL A 367 23.80 -14.42 39.62
C VAL A 367 23.42 -12.95 39.47
N GLU A 368 23.57 -12.19 40.55
CA GLU A 368 23.27 -10.75 40.59
C GLU A 368 24.57 -9.95 40.55
N LEU A 369 24.62 -8.95 39.67
CA LEU A 369 25.87 -8.37 39.17
C LEU A 369 26.12 -6.95 39.69
N GLY A 370 26.27 -6.82 41.02
CA GLY A 370 26.60 -5.57 41.72
C GLY A 370 25.86 -5.43 43.06
N ASP A 371 26.20 -4.39 43.82
CA ASP A 371 25.51 -4.02 45.06
C ASP A 371 24.07 -3.53 44.78
N GLU A 372 23.14 -3.69 45.74
CA GLU A 372 21.67 -3.51 45.57
C GLU A 372 21.21 -2.08 45.15
N GLN A 373 22.14 -1.15 44.92
CA GLN A 373 21.88 0.27 44.67
C GLN A 373 22.41 0.81 43.33
N GLU A 374 23.17 0.06 42.53
CA GLU A 374 23.60 0.46 41.17
C GLU A 374 22.85 -0.32 40.06
N VAL A 375 21.66 0.17 39.70
CA VAL A 375 20.68 -0.50 38.83
C VAL A 375 20.99 -0.35 37.32
N SER A 376 22.26 -0.41 36.89
CA SER A 376 22.60 -0.33 35.46
C SER A 376 23.96 -0.93 35.05
N ILE A 377 23.94 -2.21 34.68
CA ILE A 377 24.85 -2.76 33.65
C ILE A 377 24.22 -2.51 32.27
N SER A 378 25.00 -2.12 31.25
CA SER A 378 24.40 -1.98 29.91
C SER A 378 24.09 -3.34 29.30
N SER A 379 23.10 -3.42 28.40
CA SER A 379 22.77 -4.68 27.71
C SER A 379 23.98 -5.32 27.03
N GLN A 380 24.94 -4.52 26.55
CA GLN A 380 26.15 -5.00 25.91
C GLN A 380 27.21 -5.54 26.89
N GLU A 381 27.20 -5.07 28.15
CA GLU A 381 28.01 -5.63 29.24
C GLU A 381 27.34 -6.86 29.86
N LEU A 382 26.01 -6.87 29.93
CA LEU A 382 25.19 -8.02 30.30
C LEU A 382 25.35 -9.17 29.30
N ASP A 383 25.17 -8.92 27.99
CA ASP A 383 25.44 -9.88 26.91
C ASP A 383 26.87 -10.46 27.03
N MET A 384 27.87 -9.59 27.22
CA MET A 384 29.27 -10.03 27.41
C MET A 384 29.50 -10.82 28.70
N THR A 385 28.68 -10.63 29.73
CA THR A 385 28.74 -11.36 31.00
C THR A 385 28.05 -12.72 30.90
N VAL A 386 26.90 -12.76 30.24
CA VAL A 386 26.17 -13.98 29.86
C VAL A 386 27.05 -14.87 28.97
N ASP A 387 27.67 -14.31 27.92
CA ASP A 387 28.68 -14.99 27.09
C ASP A 387 29.79 -15.63 27.95
N GLN A 388 30.32 -14.90 28.95
CA GLN A 388 31.40 -15.38 29.80
C GLN A 388 30.97 -16.49 30.76
N LEU A 389 29.76 -16.38 31.33
CA LEU A 389 29.18 -17.38 32.22
C LEU A 389 28.77 -18.65 31.44
N GLU A 390 28.13 -18.53 30.29
CA GLU A 390 27.76 -19.67 29.43
C GLU A 390 28.98 -20.44 28.91
N ASN A 391 30.09 -19.76 28.62
CA ASN A 391 31.33 -20.41 28.20
C ASN A 391 32.07 -21.17 29.33
N LEU A 392 31.59 -21.16 30.57
CA LEU A 392 32.17 -21.95 31.66
C LEU A 392 31.91 -23.45 31.45
N PRO A 393 32.91 -24.34 31.65
CA PRO A 393 32.73 -25.78 31.44
C PRO A 393 31.71 -26.42 32.41
N GLU A 394 31.39 -25.74 33.51
CA GLU A 394 30.39 -26.08 34.52
C GLU A 394 28.94 -25.71 34.12
N VAL A 395 28.75 -24.65 33.33
CA VAL A 395 27.44 -24.03 33.06
C VAL A 395 26.78 -24.67 31.83
N GLU A 396 25.51 -25.06 31.92
CA GLU A 396 24.76 -25.64 30.81
C GLU A 396 24.25 -24.56 29.85
N TYR A 397 23.70 -23.48 30.41
CA TYR A 397 23.38 -22.22 29.73
C TYR A 397 23.38 -21.08 30.77
N ALA A 398 23.52 -19.84 30.30
CA ALA A 398 23.24 -18.64 31.07
C ALA A 398 22.34 -17.70 30.26
N GLU A 399 21.44 -16.98 30.92
CA GLU A 399 20.50 -16.05 30.27
C GLU A 399 20.18 -14.84 31.18
N PRO A 400 19.95 -13.64 30.64
CA PRO A 400 19.53 -12.49 31.44
C PRO A 400 18.08 -12.69 31.94
N VAL A 401 17.81 -12.30 33.19
CA VAL A 401 16.47 -12.34 33.82
C VAL A 401 15.50 -11.39 33.09
N GLN A 402 14.18 -11.63 33.24
CA GLN A 402 13.17 -11.17 32.29
C GLN A 402 11.95 -10.42 32.89
N GLU A 403 12.17 -9.28 33.55
CA GLU A 403 11.14 -8.28 33.96
C GLU A 403 10.19 -7.82 32.80
N TYR A 404 9.25 -6.89 33.02
CA TYR A 404 8.43 -6.32 31.93
C TYR A 404 7.96 -4.88 32.25
N VAL A 405 7.79 -4.03 31.22
CA VAL A 405 7.28 -2.65 31.33
C VAL A 405 6.16 -2.41 30.31
N ALA A 406 5.04 -1.86 30.75
CA ALA A 406 3.91 -1.49 29.88
C ALA A 406 4.19 -0.17 29.12
N LEU A 407 3.67 -0.05 27.89
CA LEU A 407 3.89 1.12 27.02
C LEU A 407 2.99 2.33 27.34
N SER A 408 1.93 2.11 28.13
CA SER A 408 1.32 3.14 28.97
C SER A 408 0.97 2.54 30.33
N ALA A 409 0.87 3.39 31.35
CA ALA A 409 0.45 3.02 32.70
C ALA A 409 -1.05 3.23 32.97
N ASP A 410 -1.84 3.49 31.92
CA ASP A 410 -3.29 3.77 31.96
C ASP A 410 -4.10 2.47 31.92
N ILE A 411 -5.15 2.37 32.75
CA ILE A 411 -5.77 1.08 33.12
C ILE A 411 -6.37 0.30 31.93
N HIS A 412 -6.81 0.97 30.86
CA HIS A 412 -7.34 0.36 29.63
C HIS A 412 -6.42 0.38 28.40
N TYR A 413 -5.13 0.74 28.50
CA TYR A 413 -4.25 0.78 27.32
C TYR A 413 -4.26 -0.54 26.52
N SER A 414 -4.29 -1.68 27.21
CA SER A 414 -4.36 -3.02 26.62
C SER A 414 -5.65 -3.33 25.84
N ASP A 415 -6.72 -2.55 26.03
CA ASP A 415 -7.96 -2.66 25.26
C ASP A 415 -7.89 -1.88 23.91
N GLN A 416 -6.95 -0.94 23.79
CA GLN A 416 -6.86 0.02 22.68
C GLN A 416 -6.15 -0.56 21.44
N TRP A 417 -6.74 -1.59 20.83
CA TRP A 417 -6.18 -2.28 19.66
C TRP A 417 -5.79 -1.35 18.49
N SER A 418 -6.45 -0.20 18.36
CA SER A 418 -6.16 0.77 17.30
C SER A 418 -4.78 1.44 17.43
N LEU A 419 -4.24 1.47 18.65
CA LEU A 419 -2.88 1.94 18.95
C LEU A 419 -1.86 0.81 18.75
N GLU A 420 -2.16 -0.37 19.29
CA GLU A 420 -1.27 -1.53 19.33
C GLU A 420 -2.08 -2.82 19.14
N ASN A 421 -1.89 -3.49 17.99
CA ASN A 421 -2.62 -4.70 17.65
C ASN A 421 -1.66 -5.89 17.55
N GLU A 422 -1.63 -6.71 18.60
CA GLU A 422 -0.77 -7.91 18.67
C GLU A 422 -1.32 -9.12 17.87
N GLY A 423 -2.47 -8.98 17.18
CA GLY A 423 -3.18 -10.08 16.53
C GLY A 423 -4.13 -10.84 17.47
N GLY A 424 -4.35 -10.32 18.68
CA GLY A 424 -5.33 -10.86 19.61
C GLY A 424 -6.77 -10.69 19.11
N ASN A 425 -7.67 -11.60 19.52
CA ASN A 425 -9.12 -11.53 19.29
C ASN A 425 -9.51 -11.39 17.80
N LEU A 426 -9.09 -12.33 16.94
CA LEU A 426 -9.29 -12.27 15.47
C LEU A 426 -8.64 -11.03 14.79
N GLY A 427 -7.70 -10.35 15.46
CA GLY A 427 -6.93 -9.27 14.88
C GLY A 427 -5.81 -9.76 13.95
N GLU A 428 -5.36 -8.91 13.03
CA GLU A 428 -4.12 -9.12 12.29
C GLU A 428 -2.99 -8.35 12.98
N ALA A 429 -1.87 -9.02 13.26
CA ALA A 429 -0.77 -8.42 14.02
C ALA A 429 -0.13 -7.25 13.25
N GLY A 430 -0.17 -6.05 13.82
CA GLY A 430 0.22 -4.83 13.14
C GLY A 430 -0.91 -4.14 12.36
N ALA A 431 -2.18 -4.52 12.55
CA ALA A 431 -3.33 -3.77 12.04
C ALA A 431 -3.73 -2.65 13.01
N ASP A 432 -2.91 -1.60 13.05
CA ASP A 432 -2.98 -0.46 13.99
C ASP A 432 -2.31 0.80 13.37
N ILE A 433 -2.45 1.96 14.01
CA ILE A 433 -1.89 3.25 13.52
C ILE A 433 -0.35 3.38 13.65
N LYS A 434 0.34 2.38 14.19
CA LYS A 434 1.76 2.35 14.59
C LYS A 434 2.06 3.29 15.76
N TYR A 435 1.31 3.16 16.85
CA TYR A 435 1.41 4.05 18.00
C TYR A 435 2.71 3.88 18.82
N ALA A 436 3.08 2.66 19.23
CA ALA A 436 4.31 2.41 19.98
C ALA A 436 5.58 3.00 19.32
N PRO A 437 5.88 2.76 18.01
CA PRO A 437 7.02 3.40 17.35
C PRO A 437 6.84 4.89 17.08
N LEU A 438 5.60 5.41 17.06
CA LEU A 438 5.32 6.85 17.06
C LEU A 438 5.74 7.49 18.40
N GLN A 439 5.41 6.87 19.53
CA GLN A 439 5.82 7.38 20.85
C GLN A 439 7.34 7.41 21.01
N GLU A 440 8.03 6.34 20.59
CA GLU A 440 9.51 6.32 20.51
C GLU A 440 10.08 7.44 19.63
N LEU A 441 9.35 7.86 18.60
CA LEU A 441 9.73 8.97 17.70
C LEU A 441 9.45 10.37 18.30
N VAL A 442 8.58 10.51 19.31
CA VAL A 442 8.20 11.82 19.88
C VAL A 442 8.62 12.05 21.33
N LYS A 443 8.93 11.03 22.14
CA LYS A 443 9.26 11.17 23.57
C LYS A 443 10.34 12.21 23.93
N GLU A 444 11.33 12.42 23.05
CA GLU A 444 12.42 13.40 23.26
C GLU A 444 12.12 14.80 22.67
N LYS A 445 10.93 15.00 22.09
CA LYS A 445 10.57 16.23 21.36
C LYS A 445 9.71 17.15 22.21
N ASN A 446 10.20 18.37 22.41
CA ASN A 446 9.33 19.49 22.82
C ASN A 446 8.41 19.86 21.63
N LEU A 447 7.19 19.33 21.67
CA LEU A 447 6.13 19.51 20.69
C LEU A 447 5.20 20.66 21.14
N PRO A 448 5.07 21.76 20.37
CA PRO A 448 4.11 22.83 20.67
C PRO A 448 2.66 22.34 20.58
N ASN A 449 1.82 22.81 21.49
CA ASN A 449 0.39 22.52 21.51
C ASN A 449 -0.30 22.94 20.20
N THR A 450 -1.34 22.20 19.80
CA THR A 450 -2.15 22.40 18.59
C THR A 450 -3.63 22.38 18.94
N LEU A 451 -4.40 23.33 18.42
CA LEU A 451 -5.82 23.47 18.75
C LEU A 451 -6.68 22.60 17.82
N ILE A 452 -7.34 21.59 18.37
CA ILE A 452 -8.21 20.68 17.62
C ILE A 452 -9.66 20.90 18.04
N ALA A 453 -10.49 21.40 17.13
CA ALA A 453 -11.91 21.64 17.40
C ALA A 453 -12.73 20.37 17.16
N VAL A 454 -13.44 19.91 18.19
CA VAL A 454 -14.42 18.81 18.12
C VAL A 454 -15.80 19.42 17.96
N ILE A 455 -16.41 19.22 16.79
CA ILE A 455 -17.68 19.83 16.39
C ILE A 455 -18.76 18.74 16.39
N ASP A 456 -19.41 18.56 17.55
CA ASP A 456 -20.10 17.31 17.90
C ASP A 456 -21.24 17.52 18.94
N THR A 457 -21.55 16.53 19.79
CA THR A 457 -22.51 16.61 20.92
C THR A 457 -21.99 17.40 22.12
N GLY A 458 -20.72 17.79 22.14
CA GLY A 458 -20.06 18.44 23.28
C GLY A 458 -18.83 17.64 23.73
N VAL A 459 -18.22 18.01 24.85
CA VAL A 459 -17.14 17.22 25.49
C VAL A 459 -17.27 17.35 27.00
N ASP A 460 -17.16 16.25 27.75
CA ASP A 460 -17.07 16.30 29.21
C ASP A 460 -15.64 16.59 29.68
N SER A 461 -15.34 17.88 29.86
CA SER A 461 -14.07 18.37 30.41
C SER A 461 -13.90 18.18 31.92
N ARG A 462 -14.73 17.35 32.57
CA ARG A 462 -14.62 17.05 34.01
C ARG A 462 -13.83 15.77 34.27
N LEU A 463 -13.67 14.91 33.26
CA LEU A 463 -12.94 13.65 33.35
C LEU A 463 -11.43 13.91 33.50
N ALA A 464 -10.73 13.07 34.27
CA ALA A 464 -9.30 13.22 34.57
C ALA A 464 -8.43 13.28 33.30
N ASP A 465 -8.74 12.44 32.31
CA ASP A 465 -8.09 12.41 30.99
C ASP A 465 -8.30 13.68 30.15
N LEU A 466 -9.28 14.52 30.48
CA LEU A 466 -9.72 15.64 29.63
C LEU A 466 -9.70 17.02 30.32
N GLU A 467 -9.63 17.10 31.66
CA GLU A 467 -9.69 18.37 32.40
C GLU A 467 -8.59 19.38 32.01
N ASN A 468 -7.36 18.90 31.76
CA ASN A 468 -6.24 19.75 31.35
C ASN A 468 -6.13 19.93 29.83
N GLN A 469 -6.91 19.16 29.06
CA GLN A 469 -6.82 19.06 27.61
C GLN A 469 -7.93 19.86 26.90
N VAL A 470 -9.09 20.09 27.55
CA VAL A 470 -10.26 20.73 26.96
C VAL A 470 -10.34 22.23 27.28
N ARG A 471 -10.18 23.06 26.24
CA ARG A 471 -10.24 24.54 26.27
C ARG A 471 -11.67 25.06 26.35
N THR A 472 -12.30 24.86 27.51
CA THR A 472 -13.65 25.35 27.82
C THR A 472 -13.81 26.88 27.70
N ASP A 473 -12.72 27.65 27.83
CA ASP A 473 -12.70 29.11 27.61
C ASP A 473 -12.92 29.52 26.14
N LEU A 474 -12.66 28.60 25.22
CA LEU A 474 -12.93 28.71 23.78
C LEU A 474 -14.20 27.95 23.35
N GLY A 475 -14.89 27.29 24.29
CA GLY A 475 -16.03 26.42 24.02
C GLY A 475 -17.33 27.16 23.66
N TYR A 476 -18.16 26.54 22.82
CA TYR A 476 -19.48 27.10 22.49
C TYR A 476 -20.53 26.05 22.12
N ASN A 477 -21.77 26.30 22.56
CA ASN A 477 -22.93 25.45 22.34
C ASN A 477 -23.96 26.20 21.48
N PHE A 478 -24.13 25.74 20.23
CA PHE A 478 -25.05 26.33 19.26
C PHE A 478 -26.51 25.93 19.47
N ILE A 479 -26.77 24.79 20.10
CA ILE A 479 -28.11 24.34 20.49
C ILE A 479 -28.66 25.22 21.63
N GLY A 480 -27.92 25.30 22.74
CA GLY A 480 -28.25 26.13 23.91
C GLY A 480 -27.89 27.61 23.77
N ARG A 481 -27.17 28.00 22.71
CA ARG A 481 -26.74 29.37 22.36
C ARG A 481 -25.97 30.08 23.48
N ASN A 482 -25.05 29.35 24.10
CA ASN A 482 -24.25 29.78 25.25
C ASN A 482 -22.85 29.10 25.23
N THR A 483 -22.00 29.35 26.22
CA THR A 483 -20.61 28.81 26.28
C THR A 483 -20.50 27.43 26.92
N ASN A 484 -21.57 26.87 27.50
CA ASN A 484 -21.55 25.53 28.09
C ASN A 484 -21.66 24.46 27.00
N ALA A 485 -20.51 24.00 26.49
CA ALA A 485 -20.36 22.94 25.51
C ALA A 485 -20.15 21.55 26.13
N LEU A 486 -20.59 21.33 27.37
CA LEU A 486 -20.65 20.02 28.01
C LEU A 486 -21.48 19.04 27.16
N ASP A 487 -21.06 17.78 27.15
CA ASP A 487 -21.74 16.70 26.44
C ASP A 487 -22.98 16.21 27.22
N ASP A 488 -24.06 15.93 26.49
CA ASP A 488 -25.32 15.38 27.00
C ASP A 488 -25.78 14.13 26.21
N ASN A 489 -24.87 13.55 25.42
CA ASN A 489 -25.07 12.31 24.64
C ASN A 489 -23.91 11.32 24.81
N GLY A 490 -22.67 11.82 24.80
CA GLY A 490 -21.44 11.05 25.01
C GLY A 490 -20.58 10.83 23.77
N HIS A 491 -21.15 10.93 22.56
CA HIS A 491 -20.43 10.72 21.31
C HIS A 491 -19.25 11.70 21.12
N GLY A 492 -19.42 12.99 21.41
CA GLY A 492 -18.37 13.99 21.30
C GLY A 492 -17.26 13.84 22.35
N THR A 493 -17.57 13.33 23.53
CA THR A 493 -16.58 12.97 24.56
C THR A 493 -15.73 11.77 24.13
N HIS A 494 -16.36 10.75 23.53
CA HIS A 494 -15.68 9.58 22.95
C HIS A 494 -14.71 9.98 21.83
N VAL A 495 -15.18 10.86 20.94
CA VAL A 495 -14.36 11.47 19.87
C VAL A 495 -13.19 12.27 20.43
N ALA A 496 -13.36 13.01 21.54
CA ALA A 496 -12.29 13.78 22.17
C ALA A 496 -11.23 12.90 22.85
N GLY A 497 -11.64 11.84 23.54
CA GLY A 497 -10.72 10.90 24.20
C GLY A 497 -9.73 10.26 23.24
N ILE A 498 -10.20 9.76 22.09
CA ILE A 498 -9.36 9.21 21.01
C ILE A 498 -8.27 10.22 20.58
N ILE A 499 -8.60 11.51 20.50
CA ILE A 499 -7.65 12.55 20.06
C ILE A 499 -6.61 12.85 21.14
N ALA A 500 -7.08 13.09 22.37
CA ALA A 500 -6.35 13.91 23.34
C ALA A 500 -6.51 13.49 24.81
N ALA A 501 -6.98 12.27 25.13
CA ALA A 501 -6.92 11.79 26.50
C ALA A 501 -5.49 11.86 27.06
N GLU A 502 -5.31 12.52 28.20
CA GLU A 502 -4.04 12.59 28.92
C GLU A 502 -3.57 11.18 29.28
N SER A 503 -2.26 10.90 29.16
CA SER A 503 -1.76 9.52 29.11
C SER A 503 -0.53 9.31 29.98
N ASN A 504 -0.44 8.14 30.60
CA ASN A 504 0.37 7.86 31.79
C ASN A 504 -0.07 8.70 33.00
N ASN A 505 -1.36 9.02 33.07
CA ASN A 505 -2.01 9.61 34.25
C ASN A 505 -2.60 8.53 35.18
N HIS A 506 -2.57 7.25 34.75
CA HIS A 506 -3.17 6.06 35.37
C HIS A 506 -4.70 5.94 35.26
N TYR A 507 -5.41 7.03 34.97
CA TYR A 507 -6.84 6.98 34.75
C TYR A 507 -7.16 6.31 33.41
N SER A 508 -8.41 5.90 33.26
CA SER A 508 -9.07 5.42 32.04
C SER A 508 -8.17 5.03 30.84
N MET A 509 -7.78 5.95 29.94
CA MET A 509 -7.21 5.58 28.62
C MET A 509 -6.17 6.55 28.02
N THR A 510 -5.37 6.04 27.07
CA THR A 510 -4.32 6.79 26.37
C THR A 510 -4.84 7.48 25.08
N GLY A 511 -4.62 8.78 24.92
CA GLY A 511 -4.93 9.54 23.71
C GLY A 511 -3.82 9.53 22.66
N ILE A 512 -4.16 9.85 21.40
CA ILE A 512 -3.19 9.76 20.27
C ILE A 512 -2.20 10.93 20.22
N ASN A 513 -2.61 12.15 20.63
CA ASN A 513 -1.81 13.36 20.51
C ASN A 513 -1.70 14.12 21.84
N HIS A 514 -0.63 13.87 22.59
CA HIS A 514 -0.30 14.57 23.86
C HIS A 514 0.01 16.07 23.70
N ALA A 515 -0.06 16.63 22.48
CA ALA A 515 0.05 18.05 22.19
C ALA A 515 -1.24 18.61 21.54
N ALA A 516 -2.40 17.97 21.75
CA ALA A 516 -3.71 18.45 21.33
C ALA A 516 -4.42 19.20 22.47
N GLU A 517 -4.81 20.45 22.22
CA GLU A 517 -5.79 21.16 23.04
C GLU A 517 -7.16 21.11 22.33
N ILE A 518 -8.17 20.55 22.99
CA ILE A 518 -9.51 20.37 22.42
C ILE A 518 -10.35 21.64 22.57
N ILE A 519 -10.91 22.16 21.48
CA ILE A 519 -11.97 23.19 21.52
C ILE A 519 -13.33 22.50 21.41
N PRO A 520 -14.17 22.49 22.48
CA PRO A 520 -15.46 21.80 22.47
C PRO A 520 -16.55 22.67 21.82
N ILE A 521 -17.16 22.18 20.73
CA ILE A 521 -18.17 22.93 19.97
C ILE A 521 -19.42 22.06 19.79
N LYS A 522 -20.40 22.26 20.68
CA LYS A 522 -21.67 21.52 20.66
C LYS A 522 -22.59 22.04 19.56
N VAL A 523 -22.81 21.22 18.52
CA VAL A 523 -23.73 21.47 17.39
C VAL A 523 -24.79 20.38 17.23
N LEU A 524 -24.66 19.27 17.96
CA LEU A 524 -25.64 18.20 18.08
C LEU A 524 -26.31 18.25 19.47
N ASP A 525 -27.57 17.82 19.57
CA ASP A 525 -28.32 17.68 20.82
C ASP A 525 -28.09 16.31 21.51
N GLY A 526 -28.77 16.08 22.64
CA GLY A 526 -28.68 14.82 23.41
C GLY A 526 -29.15 13.57 22.65
N GLY A 527 -29.90 13.74 21.55
CA GLY A 527 -30.26 12.68 20.61
C GLY A 527 -29.30 12.55 19.43
N GLY A 528 -28.09 13.10 19.53
CA GLY A 528 -27.08 13.09 18.46
C GLY A 528 -27.49 13.92 17.22
N SER A 529 -28.54 14.73 17.30
CA SER A 529 -29.15 15.39 16.14
C SER A 529 -28.79 16.87 16.08
N GLY A 530 -28.50 17.40 14.89
CA GLY A 530 -28.13 18.81 14.73
C GLY A 530 -28.53 19.40 13.39
N ASP A 531 -28.71 20.72 13.35
CA ASP A 531 -29.16 21.43 12.15
C ASP A 531 -28.00 22.05 11.34
N THR A 532 -28.33 22.39 10.09
CA THR A 532 -27.38 22.98 9.14
C THR A 532 -26.88 24.38 9.56
N GLU A 533 -27.65 25.14 10.36
CA GLU A 533 -27.23 26.46 10.85
C GLU A 533 -26.15 26.30 11.93
N SER A 534 -26.36 25.37 12.86
CA SER A 534 -25.50 25.07 14.00
C SER A 534 -24.17 24.47 13.53
N ILE A 535 -24.20 23.44 12.68
CA ILE A 535 -22.98 22.81 12.13
C ILE A 535 -22.17 23.83 11.31
N ALA A 536 -22.81 24.61 10.42
CA ALA A 536 -22.10 25.61 9.62
C ALA A 536 -21.53 26.76 10.47
N SER A 537 -22.19 27.12 11.57
CA SER A 537 -21.73 28.14 12.50
C SER A 537 -20.57 27.63 13.36
N GLY A 538 -20.61 26.39 13.82
CA GLY A 538 -19.53 25.72 14.55
C GLY A 538 -18.24 25.66 13.74
N ILE A 539 -18.30 25.21 12.48
CA ILE A 539 -17.13 25.15 11.58
C ILE A 539 -16.51 26.54 11.38
N LYS A 540 -17.34 27.57 11.21
CA LYS A 540 -16.86 28.95 11.08
C LYS A 540 -16.25 29.46 12.40
N TYR A 541 -16.86 29.13 13.54
CA TYR A 541 -16.43 29.55 14.87
C TYR A 541 -15.08 28.94 15.25
N ALA A 542 -14.87 27.64 15.02
CA ALA A 542 -13.57 26.97 15.18
C ALA A 542 -12.45 27.70 14.43
N ALA A 543 -12.68 28.02 13.16
CA ALA A 543 -11.74 28.75 12.32
C ALA A 543 -11.59 30.25 12.68
N ASP A 544 -12.42 30.79 13.57
CA ASP A 544 -12.29 32.13 14.14
C ASP A 544 -11.63 32.14 15.54
N GLN A 545 -11.76 31.06 16.32
CA GLN A 545 -10.97 30.84 17.54
C GLN A 545 -9.52 30.42 17.24
N GLY A 546 -9.23 30.02 16.00
CA GLY A 546 -7.88 29.67 15.56
C GLY A 546 -7.53 28.20 15.74
N ALA A 547 -8.51 27.30 15.61
CA ALA A 547 -8.26 25.87 15.51
C ALA A 547 -7.28 25.57 14.35
N ASP A 548 -6.28 24.73 14.60
CA ASP A 548 -5.35 24.17 13.62
C ASP A 548 -6.02 23.04 12.82
N VAL A 549 -6.83 22.23 13.52
CA VAL A 549 -7.59 21.10 12.96
C VAL A 549 -9.05 21.18 13.41
N ILE A 550 -9.98 20.78 12.53
CA ILE A 550 -11.40 20.55 12.83
C ILE A 550 -11.71 19.07 12.61
N ASN A 551 -12.27 18.40 13.60
CA ASN A 551 -12.87 17.07 13.47
C ASN A 551 -14.41 17.17 13.36
N LEU A 552 -14.97 16.46 12.38
CA LEU A 552 -16.40 16.35 12.10
C LEU A 552 -16.79 14.86 12.03
N SER A 553 -17.01 14.25 13.18
CA SER A 553 -17.52 12.87 13.31
C SER A 553 -19.04 12.79 13.07
N LEU A 554 -19.52 13.53 12.06
CA LEU A 554 -20.93 13.67 11.72
C LEU A 554 -21.14 13.65 10.20
N GLY A 555 -22.34 13.28 9.76
CA GLY A 555 -22.67 13.12 8.35
C GLY A 555 -24.13 13.44 8.01
N GLY A 556 -24.40 13.65 6.72
CA GLY A 556 -25.73 13.94 6.21
C GLY A 556 -25.74 14.35 4.73
N SER A 557 -26.80 15.06 4.33
CA SER A 557 -27.00 15.53 2.96
C SER A 557 -26.19 16.79 2.62
N TYR A 558 -25.84 16.96 1.33
CA TYR A 558 -25.09 18.12 0.84
C TYR A 558 -25.72 19.47 1.25
N SER A 559 -24.92 20.35 1.86
CA SER A 559 -25.30 21.71 2.20
C SER A 559 -24.32 22.75 1.66
N ARG A 560 -24.84 23.66 0.83
CA ARG A 560 -24.10 24.82 0.33
C ARG A 560 -23.67 25.81 1.42
N VAL A 561 -24.35 25.82 2.57
CA VAL A 561 -23.98 26.70 3.69
C VAL A 561 -22.77 26.14 4.43
N ILE A 562 -22.79 24.83 4.71
CA ILE A 562 -21.64 24.12 5.27
C ILE A 562 -20.45 24.16 4.31
N GLU A 563 -20.65 23.98 2.99
CA GLU A 563 -19.59 24.12 1.95
C GLU A 563 -18.91 25.51 2.02
N ALA A 564 -19.67 26.56 2.31
CA ALA A 564 -19.11 27.91 2.48
C ALA A 564 -18.30 28.05 3.78
N SER A 565 -18.70 27.38 4.88
CA SER A 565 -17.94 27.35 6.14
C SER A 565 -16.69 26.48 6.04
N LEU A 566 -16.75 25.31 5.39
CA LEU A 566 -15.58 24.45 5.12
C LEU A 566 -14.55 25.21 4.28
N LYS A 567 -14.99 25.87 3.21
CA LYS A 567 -14.14 26.76 2.40
C LYS A 567 -13.54 27.89 3.23
N TYR A 568 -14.31 28.51 4.15
CA TYR A 568 -13.82 29.58 5.01
C TYR A 568 -12.72 29.10 5.97
N ALA A 569 -12.90 27.93 6.59
CA ALA A 569 -11.90 27.31 7.45
C ALA A 569 -10.63 26.93 6.66
N SER A 570 -10.79 26.33 5.48
CA SER A 570 -9.66 26.03 4.59
C SER A 570 -8.91 27.30 4.12
N GLU A 571 -9.62 28.39 3.82
CA GLU A 571 -9.01 29.71 3.50
C GLU A 571 -8.35 30.42 4.70
N LYS A 572 -8.68 30.02 5.94
CA LYS A 572 -7.94 30.40 7.16
C LYS A 572 -6.68 29.55 7.37
N GLY A 573 -6.53 28.43 6.66
CA GLY A 573 -5.43 27.48 6.79
C GLY A 573 -5.75 26.25 7.65
N VAL A 574 -6.97 26.16 8.18
CA VAL A 574 -7.40 25.06 9.06
C VAL A 574 -7.50 23.75 8.29
N THR A 575 -7.00 22.66 8.86
CA THR A 575 -7.18 21.30 8.32
C THR A 575 -8.50 20.73 8.79
N ILE A 576 -9.27 20.09 7.92
CA ILE A 576 -10.61 19.58 8.25
C ILE A 576 -10.65 18.08 7.97
N VAL A 577 -11.15 17.30 8.92
CA VAL A 577 -11.28 15.84 8.85
C VAL A 577 -12.73 15.47 9.10
N ALA A 578 -13.30 14.53 8.33
CA ALA A 578 -14.67 14.07 8.55
C ALA A 578 -14.89 12.59 8.21
N ALA A 579 -15.83 12.00 8.95
CA ALA A 579 -16.31 10.63 8.80
C ALA A 579 -17.05 10.43 7.46
N SER A 580 -16.75 9.35 6.72
CA SER A 580 -17.39 9.07 5.41
C SER A 580 -18.86 8.65 5.52
N GLY A 581 -19.30 8.20 6.70
CA GLY A 581 -20.66 7.70 6.98
C GLY A 581 -20.71 6.18 7.14
N ASN A 582 -21.84 5.68 7.64
CA ASN A 582 -21.99 4.32 8.19
C ASN A 582 -23.12 3.53 7.51
N GLU A 583 -23.36 3.78 6.21
CA GLU A 583 -24.49 3.24 5.45
C GLU A 583 -24.10 2.16 4.40
N TYR A 584 -22.83 1.73 4.37
CA TYR A 584 -22.24 0.91 3.29
C TYR A 584 -22.51 1.49 1.88
N SER A 585 -22.47 2.81 1.78
CA SER A 585 -22.78 3.56 0.55
C SER A 585 -21.54 3.77 -0.31
N PRO A 586 -21.60 3.56 -1.65
CA PRO A 586 -20.57 3.98 -2.62
C PRO A 586 -20.55 5.50 -2.86
N TYR A 587 -21.23 6.27 -2.00
CA TYR A 587 -21.24 7.72 -1.95
C TYR A 587 -20.94 8.18 -0.52
N LEU A 588 -19.89 8.98 -0.38
CA LEU A 588 -19.45 9.55 0.89
C LEU A 588 -20.46 10.59 1.40
N SER A 589 -20.89 10.45 2.65
CA SER A 589 -21.76 11.40 3.33
C SER A 589 -21.12 12.79 3.40
N TYR A 590 -21.95 13.81 3.51
CA TYR A 590 -21.51 15.19 3.57
C TYR A 590 -21.42 15.63 5.04
N PRO A 591 -20.31 16.19 5.54
CA PRO A 591 -19.32 17.00 4.82
C PRO A 591 -18.12 16.27 4.20
N ALA A 592 -17.91 14.97 4.43
CA ALA A 592 -16.70 14.27 3.98
C ALA A 592 -16.51 14.25 2.45
N SER A 593 -17.61 14.27 1.66
CA SER A 593 -17.55 14.47 0.20
C SER A 593 -17.13 15.88 -0.26
N SER A 594 -16.78 16.81 0.65
CA SER A 594 -16.30 18.16 0.30
C SER A 594 -14.81 18.21 0.00
N ARG A 595 -14.45 18.90 -1.08
CA ARG A 595 -13.06 19.09 -1.58
C ARG A 595 -12.14 19.99 -0.72
N TYR A 596 -12.52 20.22 0.54
CA TYR A 596 -11.76 20.96 1.56
C TYR A 596 -11.54 20.12 2.83
N VAL A 597 -11.97 18.85 2.80
CA VAL A 597 -12.01 17.92 3.93
C VAL A 597 -11.18 16.70 3.56
N ILE A 598 -10.50 16.13 4.56
CA ILE A 598 -9.87 14.82 4.48
C ILE A 598 -10.96 13.79 4.83
N SER A 599 -11.36 12.98 3.85
CA SER A 599 -12.43 11.99 4.03
C SER A 599 -11.88 10.69 4.64
N VAL A 600 -12.48 10.26 5.76
CA VAL A 600 -12.00 9.10 6.54
C VAL A 600 -13.08 8.03 6.67
N GLY A 601 -12.77 6.83 6.19
CA GLY A 601 -13.55 5.61 6.41
C GLY A 601 -12.95 4.74 7.54
N ALA A 602 -13.62 3.64 7.88
CA ALA A 602 -13.28 2.80 9.03
C ALA A 602 -12.58 1.49 8.64
N THR A 603 -11.66 1.02 9.48
CA THR A 603 -11.16 -0.37 9.50
C THR A 603 -11.44 -1.05 10.84
N ASN A 604 -11.43 -2.38 10.82
CA ASN A 604 -11.49 -3.23 12.00
C ASN A 604 -10.11 -3.82 12.36
N ARG A 605 -10.08 -4.56 13.48
CA ARG A 605 -8.89 -5.24 14.02
C ARG A 605 -8.22 -6.24 13.08
N SER A 606 -8.91 -6.72 12.05
CA SER A 606 -8.41 -7.71 11.08
C SER A 606 -7.81 -7.06 9.80
N ASP A 607 -7.58 -5.75 9.83
CA ASP A 607 -7.12 -4.91 8.70
C ASP A 607 -8.08 -4.79 7.50
N ILE A 608 -9.35 -5.09 7.72
CA ILE A 608 -10.40 -5.00 6.70
C ILE A 608 -11.15 -3.67 6.88
N VAL A 609 -11.54 -3.04 5.77
CA VAL A 609 -12.50 -1.91 5.77
C VAL A 609 -13.81 -2.39 6.43
N SER A 610 -14.30 -1.66 7.43
CA SER A 610 -15.50 -2.07 8.18
C SER A 610 -16.73 -2.09 7.27
N ASP A 611 -17.60 -3.08 7.46
CA ASP A 611 -18.73 -3.39 6.57
C ASP A 611 -19.81 -2.31 6.52
N TYR A 612 -19.91 -1.45 7.53
CA TYR A 612 -20.75 -0.25 7.50
C TYR A 612 -20.10 0.95 6.78
N SER A 613 -18.78 0.96 6.57
CA SER A 613 -18.04 2.15 6.13
C SER A 613 -18.47 2.59 4.74
N ASN A 614 -18.88 3.86 4.60
CA ASN A 614 -19.09 4.44 3.27
C ASN A 614 -17.76 4.58 2.54
N TYR A 615 -17.84 4.38 1.24
CA TYR A 615 -16.71 4.23 0.33
C TYR A 615 -16.93 4.99 -0.98
N GLY A 616 -16.01 4.83 -1.93
CA GLY A 616 -16.12 5.36 -3.27
C GLY A 616 -15.18 6.52 -3.58
N LYS A 617 -15.50 7.22 -4.66
CA LYS A 617 -14.65 8.26 -5.24
C LYS A 617 -14.54 9.51 -4.37
N GLY A 618 -13.34 9.74 -3.83
CA GLY A 618 -12.99 10.90 -3.01
C GLY A 618 -12.66 10.56 -1.55
N LEU A 619 -12.65 9.27 -1.19
CA LEU A 619 -12.18 8.78 0.09
C LEU A 619 -10.65 8.95 0.15
N ASP A 620 -10.13 9.68 1.13
CA ASP A 620 -8.68 9.88 1.23
C ASP A 620 -7.98 8.68 1.85
N LEU A 621 -8.48 8.20 2.99
CA LEU A 621 -7.87 7.09 3.73
C LEU A 621 -8.88 6.45 4.67
N VAL A 622 -8.47 5.35 5.29
CA VAL A 622 -9.22 4.70 6.37
C VAL A 622 -8.38 4.61 7.64
N ALA A 623 -9.04 4.51 8.79
CA ALA A 623 -8.40 4.37 10.10
C ALA A 623 -9.26 3.48 11.02
N PRO A 624 -8.72 2.95 12.13
CA PRO A 624 -9.47 2.14 13.08
C PRO A 624 -10.80 2.80 13.52
N GLY A 625 -11.91 2.11 13.30
CA GLY A 625 -13.26 2.61 13.60
C GLY A 625 -14.20 1.58 14.21
N THR A 626 -13.86 0.29 14.22
CA THR A 626 -14.66 -0.78 14.84
C THR A 626 -14.13 -1.20 16.20
N ASP A 627 -15.01 -1.52 17.16
CA ASP A 627 -14.64 -1.84 18.54
C ASP A 627 -13.63 -0.82 19.12
N ILE A 628 -13.89 0.49 19.03
CA ILE A 628 -12.97 1.51 19.54
C ILE A 628 -13.38 1.90 20.97
N PRO A 629 -12.57 1.57 22.00
CA PRO A 629 -12.84 1.99 23.36
C PRO A 629 -12.47 3.47 23.55
N SER A 630 -13.39 4.29 24.09
CA SER A 630 -13.07 5.63 24.56
C SER A 630 -14.08 6.15 25.60
N LEU A 631 -13.79 7.33 26.16
CA LEU A 631 -14.47 7.94 27.30
C LEU A 631 -15.92 8.32 27.01
N LEU A 632 -16.80 8.11 28.01
CA LEU A 632 -18.14 8.70 28.06
C LEU A 632 -18.28 9.64 29.29
N PRO A 633 -19.26 10.57 29.29
CA PRO A 633 -19.50 11.51 30.40
C PRO A 633 -19.82 10.86 31.77
N ASN A 634 -20.22 9.59 31.77
CA ASN A 634 -20.37 8.79 32.99
C ASN A 634 -19.04 8.24 33.54
N GLY A 635 -17.90 8.52 32.90
CA GLY A 635 -16.58 8.05 33.33
C GLY A 635 -16.25 6.61 32.92
N ASN A 636 -17.17 5.90 32.27
CA ASN A 636 -16.84 4.62 31.65
C ASN A 636 -15.97 4.84 30.40
N VAL A 637 -15.05 3.90 30.15
CA VAL A 637 -14.52 3.65 28.80
C VAL A 637 -15.47 2.66 28.12
N THR A 638 -15.90 2.96 26.90
CA THR A 638 -16.93 2.21 26.18
C THR A 638 -16.53 1.96 24.73
N TYR A 639 -16.78 0.74 24.24
CA TYR A 639 -16.58 0.37 22.84
C TYR A 639 -17.69 0.94 21.95
N PHE A 640 -17.33 1.75 20.93
CA PHE A 640 -18.22 2.19 19.84
C PHE A 640 -17.70 1.78 18.46
N ASP A 641 -18.62 1.66 17.51
CA ASP A 641 -18.38 1.44 16.08
C ASP A 641 -18.71 2.70 15.26
N GLY A 642 -17.86 3.07 14.32
CA GLY A 642 -18.20 4.02 13.26
C GLY A 642 -17.03 4.69 12.57
N THR A 643 -17.28 5.24 11.39
CA THR A 643 -16.38 6.20 10.74
C THR A 643 -16.18 7.47 11.59
N SER A 644 -17.12 7.74 12.51
CA SER A 644 -17.01 8.71 13.62
C SER A 644 -15.82 8.47 14.56
N MET A 645 -15.40 7.21 14.76
CA MET A 645 -14.25 6.85 15.58
C MET A 645 -12.96 6.80 14.74
N ALA A 646 -13.06 6.56 13.44
CA ALA A 646 -11.92 6.63 12.51
C ALA A 646 -11.43 8.06 12.25
N ALA A 647 -12.34 9.03 12.11
CA ALA A 647 -12.01 10.43 11.89
C ALA A 647 -11.06 11.05 12.96
N PRO A 648 -11.29 10.90 14.29
CA PRO A 648 -10.40 11.45 15.31
C PRO A 648 -8.98 10.89 15.28
N HIS A 649 -8.76 9.63 14.88
CA HIS A 649 -7.41 9.09 14.66
C HIS A 649 -6.63 9.93 13.63
N VAL A 650 -7.27 10.30 12.52
CA VAL A 650 -6.67 11.15 11.47
C VAL A 650 -6.52 12.60 11.94
N ALA A 651 -7.47 13.14 12.69
CA ALA A 651 -7.41 14.49 13.24
C ALA A 651 -6.25 14.67 14.25
N ALA A 652 -6.05 13.69 15.13
CA ALA A 652 -4.95 13.68 16.09
C ALA A 652 -3.57 13.67 15.40
N VAL A 653 -3.39 12.84 14.37
CA VAL A 653 -2.15 12.81 13.58
C VAL A 653 -1.96 14.09 12.77
N ALA A 654 -3.02 14.70 12.23
CA ALA A 654 -2.95 16.01 11.59
C ALA A 654 -2.45 17.09 12.57
N GLY A 655 -2.87 17.03 13.84
CA GLY A 655 -2.34 17.85 14.93
C GLY A 655 -0.84 17.62 15.16
N LEU A 656 -0.40 16.37 15.34
CA LEU A 656 1.03 16.03 15.52
C LEU A 656 1.91 16.55 14.36
N LEU A 657 1.44 16.46 13.11
CA LEU A 657 2.14 16.99 11.94
C LEU A 657 2.28 18.53 11.99
N LEU A 658 1.26 19.24 12.46
CA LEU A 658 1.29 20.70 12.65
C LEU A 658 2.12 21.11 13.86
N SER A 659 2.09 20.36 14.96
CA SER A 659 2.97 20.56 16.12
C SER A 659 4.44 20.49 15.69
N GLN A 660 4.82 19.44 14.95
CA GLN A 660 6.18 19.28 14.44
C GLN A 660 6.54 20.33 13.37
N ASN A 661 5.57 20.86 12.61
CA ASN A 661 5.81 21.89 11.60
C ASN A 661 4.54 22.71 11.25
N ALA A 662 4.28 23.79 12.02
CA ALA A 662 3.15 24.72 11.84
C ALA A 662 3.23 25.62 10.58
N LYS A 663 3.84 25.11 9.50
CA LYS A 663 3.93 25.71 8.16
C LYS A 663 3.49 24.72 7.07
N LEU A 664 3.07 23.51 7.43
CA LEU A 664 2.36 22.63 6.50
C LEU A 664 1.02 23.29 6.16
N SER A 665 0.63 23.24 4.88
CA SER A 665 -0.74 23.55 4.49
C SER A 665 -1.64 22.31 4.67
N SER A 666 -2.96 22.50 4.71
CA SER A 666 -3.91 21.38 4.66
C SER A 666 -3.67 20.48 3.43
N GLU A 667 -3.27 21.05 2.28
CA GLU A 667 -2.85 20.29 1.09
C GLU A 667 -1.55 19.48 1.32
N ASP A 668 -0.57 20.00 2.09
CA ASP A 668 0.62 19.22 2.49
C ASP A 668 0.24 18.09 3.47
N ILE A 669 -0.71 18.32 4.39
CA ILE A 669 -1.10 17.36 5.44
C ILE A 669 -1.90 16.20 4.85
N GLN A 670 -2.97 16.48 4.11
CA GLN A 670 -3.72 15.49 3.33
C GLN A 670 -2.77 14.65 2.47
N LYS A 671 -1.82 15.32 1.81
CA LYS A 671 -0.81 14.66 1.00
C LYS A 671 0.15 13.76 1.82
N ILE A 672 0.64 14.21 2.97
CA ILE A 672 1.55 13.42 3.81
C ILE A 672 0.83 12.17 4.30
N LEU A 673 -0.39 12.32 4.85
CA LEU A 673 -1.21 11.21 5.32
C LEU A 673 -1.45 10.19 4.20
N THR A 674 -1.94 10.63 3.05
CA THR A 674 -2.24 9.74 1.89
C THR A 674 -1.00 9.11 1.26
N GLU A 675 0.13 9.81 1.12
CA GLU A 675 1.38 9.20 0.62
C GLU A 675 2.06 8.25 1.63
N THR A 676 1.68 8.26 2.92
CA THR A 676 2.35 7.44 3.97
C THR A 676 1.53 6.25 4.49
N THR A 677 0.28 6.12 4.05
CA THR A 677 -0.64 5.00 4.34
C THR A 677 -0.02 3.62 4.11
N ASP A 678 -0.34 2.69 5.00
CA ASP A 678 -0.16 1.26 4.72
C ASP A 678 -1.19 0.83 3.67
N TYR A 679 -0.77 0.00 2.71
CA TYR A 679 -1.64 -0.46 1.64
C TYR A 679 -2.41 -1.70 2.06
N ILE A 680 -3.69 -1.51 2.37
CA ILE A 680 -4.67 -2.59 2.45
C ILE A 680 -5.31 -2.75 1.07
N ALA A 681 -5.63 -3.98 0.69
CA ALA A 681 -6.27 -4.28 -0.59
C ALA A 681 -7.60 -4.97 -0.34
N PHE A 682 -8.71 -4.37 -0.80
CA PHE A 682 -9.97 -5.09 -0.94
C PHE A 682 -9.89 -5.98 -2.20
N GLU A 683 -9.23 -7.14 -2.08
CA GLU A 683 -9.37 -8.19 -3.09
C GLU A 683 -10.75 -8.84 -2.91
N GLU A 684 -11.67 -8.53 -3.83
CA GLU A 684 -13.02 -9.09 -3.87
C GLU A 684 -12.95 -10.58 -4.24
N LEU A 685 -12.81 -11.45 -3.23
CA LEU A 685 -12.56 -12.89 -3.38
C LEU A 685 -13.82 -13.72 -3.70
N ASP A 686 -15.02 -13.13 -3.69
CA ASP A 686 -16.29 -13.83 -3.85
C ASP A 686 -16.85 -13.77 -5.30
N ASN A 687 -16.76 -14.91 -5.98
CA ASN A 687 -17.37 -15.30 -7.27
C ASN A 687 -16.61 -14.96 -8.58
N GLU A 688 -15.88 -15.96 -9.10
CA GLU A 688 -15.64 -16.13 -10.55
C GLU A 688 -16.93 -16.56 -11.34
N GLU A 689 -18.15 -16.35 -10.82
CA GLU A 689 -19.40 -16.72 -11.53
C GLU A 689 -20.08 -15.50 -12.20
N ASP A 690 -20.00 -15.47 -13.53
CA ASP A 690 -20.59 -14.53 -14.50
C ASP A 690 -21.99 -13.93 -14.13
N TYR A 691 -22.03 -12.86 -13.34
CA TYR A 691 -23.24 -12.01 -13.18
C TYR A 691 -23.30 -10.91 -14.24
N TYR A 692 -23.68 -11.29 -15.47
CA TYR A 692 -23.90 -10.37 -16.59
C TYR A 692 -25.04 -9.37 -16.34
N PHE A 693 -24.71 -8.23 -15.71
CA PHE A 693 -25.52 -7.03 -15.80
C PHE A 693 -25.21 -6.27 -17.09
N TYR A 694 -26.24 -6.04 -17.92
CA TYR A 694 -26.14 -5.16 -19.08
C TYR A 694 -26.27 -3.70 -18.62
N TYR A 695 -25.13 -3.03 -18.43
CA TYR A 695 -25.04 -1.57 -18.49
C TYR A 695 -24.38 -1.15 -19.82
N ASP A 696 -24.64 0.09 -20.25
CA ASP A 696 -24.16 0.64 -21.53
C ASP A 696 -22.63 0.86 -21.52
N ASP A 697 -22.02 1.03 -22.71
CA ASP A 697 -20.58 1.27 -22.91
C ASP A 697 -20.09 2.65 -22.38
N GLU A 698 -20.23 2.93 -21.08
CA GLU A 698 -19.45 4.00 -20.41
C GLU A 698 -18.09 3.44 -19.97
N GLU A 699 -17.00 4.14 -20.30
CA GLU A 699 -15.64 3.72 -19.90
C GLU A 699 -15.52 3.76 -18.37
N GLU A 700 -15.28 2.61 -17.73
CA GLU A 700 -15.04 2.52 -16.28
C GLU A 700 -13.99 3.55 -15.84
N PRO A 701 -14.22 4.27 -14.73
CA PRO A 701 -13.32 5.32 -14.28
C PRO A 701 -11.98 4.72 -13.88
N VAL A 702 -10.96 4.91 -14.72
CA VAL A 702 -9.60 4.39 -14.49
C VAL A 702 -9.08 4.91 -13.14
N LEU A 703 -9.09 4.03 -12.13
CA LEU A 703 -8.63 4.32 -10.78
C LEU A 703 -7.15 4.75 -10.79
N LEU A 704 -6.79 5.59 -9.82
CA LEU A 704 -5.40 6.01 -9.66
C LEU A 704 -4.54 4.84 -9.18
N PRO A 705 -3.30 4.66 -9.65
CA PRO A 705 -2.52 3.49 -9.28
C PRO A 705 -2.17 3.49 -7.79
N GLY A 706 -2.67 2.49 -7.05
CA GLY A 706 -2.53 2.41 -5.59
C GLY A 706 -3.55 3.23 -4.81
N TYR A 707 -4.64 3.66 -5.47
CA TYR A 707 -5.90 4.06 -4.86
C TYR A 707 -6.92 2.94 -5.08
N ASP A 708 -7.76 2.69 -4.08
CA ASP A 708 -8.89 1.77 -4.08
C ASP A 708 -10.14 2.54 -3.64
N GLU A 709 -11.32 2.18 -4.14
CA GLU A 709 -12.55 2.87 -3.74
C GLU A 709 -13.04 2.45 -2.35
N ALA A 710 -12.74 1.24 -1.85
CA ALA A 710 -13.11 0.81 -0.50
C ALA A 710 -12.24 1.46 0.59
N SER A 711 -10.93 1.55 0.38
CA SER A 711 -9.94 2.02 1.37
C SER A 711 -9.31 3.39 1.08
N GLY A 712 -9.64 4.02 -0.06
CA GLY A 712 -9.02 5.27 -0.50
C GLY A 712 -7.54 5.06 -0.87
N TRP A 713 -6.63 5.76 -0.20
CA TRP A 713 -5.21 5.44 -0.25
C TRP A 713 -4.79 4.34 0.76
N GLY A 714 -5.67 3.82 1.62
CA GLY A 714 -5.37 2.74 2.57
C GLY A 714 -5.36 3.18 4.04
N ARG A 715 -4.80 2.35 4.92
CA ARG A 715 -4.84 2.60 6.38
C ARG A 715 -3.85 3.68 6.82
N LEU A 716 -4.30 4.57 7.71
CA LEU A 716 -3.46 5.51 8.46
C LEU A 716 -2.25 4.82 9.11
N ASN A 717 -1.05 5.32 8.83
CA ASN A 717 0.19 4.95 9.51
C ASN A 717 0.83 6.22 10.10
N ALA A 718 0.57 6.47 11.38
CA ALA A 718 0.95 7.70 12.07
C ALA A 718 2.48 7.83 12.23
N HIS A 719 3.17 6.72 12.51
CA HIS A 719 4.64 6.68 12.58
C HIS A 719 5.29 7.07 11.24
N SER A 720 4.77 6.56 10.13
CA SER A 720 5.24 6.86 8.77
C SER A 720 4.99 8.34 8.41
N ALA A 721 3.82 8.87 8.75
CA ALA A 721 3.44 10.28 8.54
C ALA A 721 4.38 11.25 9.30
N VAL A 722 4.52 11.08 10.62
CA VAL A 722 5.37 11.95 11.46
C VAL A 722 6.87 11.75 11.13
N SER A 723 7.29 10.54 10.75
CA SER A 723 8.63 10.30 10.22
C SER A 723 8.89 11.04 8.90
N ALA A 724 7.89 11.18 8.03
CA ALA A 724 8.05 11.88 6.75
C ALA A 724 8.34 13.37 6.95
N VAL A 725 7.75 13.99 7.99
CA VAL A 725 8.03 15.38 8.40
C VAL A 725 9.39 15.49 9.10
N ASP A 726 9.71 14.60 10.05
CA ASP A 726 10.99 14.58 10.77
C ASP A 726 12.20 14.51 9.81
N LEU A 727 12.07 13.65 8.80
CA LEU A 727 13.06 13.41 7.75
C LEU A 727 12.91 14.35 6.55
N ASN A 728 11.90 15.24 6.53
CA ASN A 728 11.60 16.16 5.43
C ASN A 728 11.63 15.46 4.05
N VAL A 729 10.98 14.29 3.96
CA VAL A 729 11.01 13.44 2.77
C VAL A 729 10.12 14.05 1.70
N LYS A 730 10.69 14.34 0.53
CA LYS A 730 9.91 14.77 -0.65
C LYS A 730 10.44 14.04 -1.88
N VAL A 731 9.65 13.10 -2.40
CA VAL A 731 9.97 12.29 -3.58
C VAL A 731 9.56 13.04 -4.85
N ASN A 732 10.41 13.02 -5.88
CA ASN A 732 10.06 13.57 -7.19
C ASN A 732 9.34 12.51 -8.03
N ARG A 733 8.30 12.93 -8.76
CA ARG A 733 7.61 12.16 -9.82
C ARG A 733 8.59 11.29 -10.65
N LEU A 734 8.26 10.01 -10.74
CA LEU A 734 8.93 9.01 -11.57
C LEU A 734 8.14 8.76 -12.86
N LEU A 735 8.85 8.55 -13.98
CA LEU A 735 8.25 8.14 -15.25
C LEU A 735 8.66 6.72 -15.64
N ASP A 736 7.79 6.01 -16.36
CA ASP A 736 8.04 4.65 -16.89
C ASP A 736 9.12 4.56 -18.01
N ASN A 737 9.86 5.65 -18.24
CA ASN A 737 11.06 5.68 -19.07
C ASN A 737 12.31 6.22 -18.34
N GLN A 738 12.23 6.32 -17.01
CA GLN A 738 13.32 6.64 -16.10
C GLN A 738 13.75 5.40 -15.31
N ASN A 739 14.93 5.48 -14.69
CA ASN A 739 15.55 4.35 -13.96
C ASN A 739 16.29 4.84 -12.68
N VAL A 740 15.88 5.99 -12.16
CA VAL A 740 16.44 6.62 -10.96
C VAL A 740 15.31 7.37 -10.24
N VAL A 741 15.02 6.97 -9.00
CA VAL A 741 14.16 7.74 -8.09
C VAL A 741 15.00 8.86 -7.47
N THR A 742 14.43 10.05 -7.36
CA THR A 742 15.15 11.22 -6.83
C THR A 742 14.24 12.01 -5.90
N GLY A 743 14.83 12.77 -4.98
CA GLY A 743 14.06 13.58 -4.04
C GLY A 743 14.94 14.32 -3.03
N SER A 744 14.32 14.69 -1.93
CA SER A 744 14.96 15.28 -0.74
C SER A 744 14.63 14.48 0.51
N ALA A 745 15.54 14.52 1.48
CA ALA A 745 15.31 14.16 2.87
C ALA A 745 16.45 14.76 3.73
N LYS A 746 16.43 14.50 5.04
CA LYS A 746 17.43 14.88 6.04
C LYS A 746 18.80 14.29 5.69
N LYS A 747 19.88 15.01 6.01
CA LYS A 747 21.24 14.53 5.73
C LYS A 747 21.55 13.33 6.63
N GLY A 748 21.96 12.22 6.02
CA GLY A 748 22.29 10.97 6.73
C GLY A 748 21.18 9.93 6.72
N THR A 749 19.96 10.28 6.29
CA THR A 749 18.89 9.31 6.05
C THR A 749 19.29 8.32 4.96
N THR A 750 18.93 7.05 5.14
CA THR A 750 19.05 6.01 4.11
C THR A 750 17.73 5.92 3.34
N ILE A 751 17.80 5.83 2.01
CA ILE A 751 16.63 5.65 1.15
C ILE A 751 16.68 4.27 0.50
N GLU A 752 15.57 3.54 0.57
CA GLU A 752 15.32 2.30 -0.15
C GLU A 752 14.08 2.47 -1.05
N VAL A 753 14.05 1.81 -2.20
CA VAL A 753 12.91 1.76 -3.10
C VAL A 753 12.52 0.31 -3.31
N THR A 754 11.26 -0.03 -3.02
CA THR A 754 10.66 -1.35 -3.25
C THR A 754 9.38 -1.23 -4.08
N ASN A 755 8.99 -2.30 -4.77
CA ASN A 755 7.67 -2.45 -5.41
C ASN A 755 6.63 -3.15 -4.50
N GLY A 756 6.98 -3.39 -3.23
CA GLY A 756 6.20 -4.18 -2.28
C GLY A 756 6.85 -5.55 -2.02
N SER A 757 7.30 -6.24 -3.07
CA SER A 757 7.86 -7.60 -2.97
C SER A 757 9.39 -7.70 -3.11
N GLU A 758 10.04 -6.77 -3.82
CA GLU A 758 11.50 -6.73 -3.96
C GLU A 758 12.10 -5.31 -3.85
N THR A 759 13.25 -5.22 -3.18
CA THR A 759 14.08 -4.01 -3.12
C THR A 759 14.71 -3.72 -4.48
N LEU A 760 14.16 -2.74 -5.19
CA LEU A 760 14.63 -2.28 -6.51
C LEU A 760 15.96 -1.53 -6.45
N GLY A 761 16.33 -0.99 -5.28
CA GLY A 761 17.61 -0.35 -5.02
C GLY A 761 17.60 0.54 -3.78
N SER A 762 18.79 0.93 -3.31
CA SER A 762 18.97 1.81 -2.14
C SER A 762 20.10 2.83 -2.35
N GLY A 763 20.19 3.81 -1.45
CA GLY A 763 21.28 4.78 -1.40
C GLY A 763 21.09 5.89 -0.35
N PRO A 764 22.17 6.52 0.11
CA PRO A 764 22.11 7.59 1.12
C PRO A 764 21.65 8.93 0.54
N VAL A 765 21.13 9.80 1.40
CA VAL A 765 20.93 11.22 1.12
C VAL A 765 22.28 11.96 1.15
N ASP A 766 22.52 12.85 0.18
CA ASP A 766 23.76 13.62 0.08
C ASP A 766 23.85 14.79 1.09
N ALA A 767 25.02 15.44 1.14
CA ALA A 767 25.26 16.56 2.05
C ALA A 767 24.41 17.82 1.78
N ASN A 768 23.67 17.86 0.66
CA ASN A 768 22.74 18.94 0.30
C ASN A 768 21.27 18.54 0.56
N GLY A 769 21.03 17.40 1.22
CA GLY A 769 19.68 16.89 1.46
C GLY A 769 19.01 16.32 0.21
N LYS A 770 19.75 15.78 -0.76
CA LYS A 770 19.20 15.20 -2.00
C LYS A 770 19.64 13.75 -2.22
N PHE A 771 18.72 12.90 -2.69
CA PHE A 771 19.00 11.50 -2.98
C PHE A 771 18.77 11.15 -4.47
N LYS A 772 19.44 10.08 -4.92
CA LYS A 772 19.33 9.51 -6.28
C LYS A 772 19.50 7.99 -6.24
N VAL A 773 18.42 7.26 -5.97
CA VAL A 773 18.43 5.80 -5.93
C VAL A 773 18.22 5.25 -7.33
N LYS A 774 19.15 4.43 -7.82
CA LYS A 774 19.08 3.84 -9.16
C LYS A 774 18.33 2.51 -9.10
N ILE A 775 17.31 2.37 -9.95
CA ILE A 775 16.40 1.21 -10.00
C ILE A 775 16.31 0.64 -11.44
N PRO A 776 15.71 -0.55 -11.65
CA PRO A 776 15.19 -0.96 -12.96
C PRO A 776 14.10 -0.01 -13.45
N VAL A 777 13.86 0.05 -14.77
CA VAL A 777 12.72 0.79 -15.32
C VAL A 777 11.44 0.03 -14.96
N GLN A 778 10.48 0.73 -14.37
CA GLN A 778 9.18 0.19 -13.97
C GLN A 778 8.11 0.51 -15.03
N PRO A 779 7.05 -0.30 -15.18
CA PRO A 779 5.93 0.03 -16.07
C PRO A 779 5.11 1.19 -15.49
N ALA A 780 4.36 1.88 -16.36
CA ALA A 780 3.35 2.83 -15.88
C ALA A 780 2.31 2.11 -15.01
N ASN A 781 1.75 2.84 -14.06
CA ASN A 781 0.79 2.37 -13.06
C ASN A 781 1.35 1.33 -12.07
N GLN A 782 2.66 1.09 -12.05
CA GLN A 782 3.30 0.42 -10.91
C GLN A 782 3.30 1.35 -9.69
N VAL A 783 2.86 0.83 -8.54
CA VAL A 783 3.05 1.46 -7.22
C VAL A 783 4.43 1.08 -6.68
N LEU A 784 5.15 2.05 -6.12
CA LEU A 784 6.43 1.85 -5.42
C LEU A 784 6.38 2.51 -4.05
N TYR A 785 7.14 1.96 -3.10
CA TYR A 785 7.34 2.52 -1.77
C TYR A 785 8.79 2.98 -1.63
N VAL A 786 8.96 4.25 -1.28
CA VAL A 786 10.26 4.89 -1.02
C VAL A 786 10.43 4.98 0.49
N LYS A 787 11.08 3.97 1.07
CA LYS A 787 11.33 3.88 2.51
C LYS A 787 12.52 4.77 2.87
N ALA A 788 12.38 5.57 3.90
CA ALA A 788 13.39 6.52 4.38
C ALA A 788 13.61 6.32 5.89
N SER A 789 14.84 6.06 6.32
CA SER A 789 15.14 5.69 7.72
C SER A 789 16.35 6.42 8.31
N GLN A 790 16.22 6.84 9.57
CA GLN A 790 17.29 7.42 10.39
C GLN A 790 16.91 7.35 11.89
N GLY A 791 17.42 6.36 12.63
CA GLY A 791 17.06 6.14 14.04
C GLY A 791 15.62 5.66 14.18
N ALA A 792 14.88 6.21 15.16
CA ALA A 792 13.46 5.94 15.36
C ALA A 792 12.59 6.36 14.16
N ALA A 793 13.00 7.39 13.40
CA ALA A 793 12.25 7.88 12.26
C ALA A 793 12.35 6.92 11.05
N LYS A 794 11.21 6.37 10.62
CA LYS A 794 11.05 5.45 9.48
C LYS A 794 9.79 5.83 8.72
N ALA A 795 9.93 6.44 7.55
CA ALA A 795 8.81 6.80 6.67
C ALA A 795 8.74 5.86 5.45
N SER A 796 7.54 5.60 4.93
CA SER A 796 7.31 4.84 3.71
C SER A 796 6.46 5.66 2.73
N ILE A 797 7.09 6.32 1.75
CA ILE A 797 6.39 7.21 0.81
C ILE A 797 5.94 6.45 -0.43
N ARG A 798 4.63 6.30 -0.64
CA ARG A 798 4.04 5.71 -1.84
C ARG A 798 4.18 6.64 -3.04
N ILE A 799 4.55 6.11 -4.21
CA ILE A 799 4.51 6.81 -5.49
C ILE A 799 3.95 5.91 -6.60
N ALA A 800 3.16 6.49 -7.51
CA ALA A 800 2.79 5.86 -8.77
C ALA A 800 3.79 6.21 -9.88
N VAL A 801 4.11 5.23 -10.73
CA VAL A 801 4.93 5.41 -11.94
C VAL A 801 4.06 5.95 -13.08
N GLU A 802 4.29 7.18 -13.54
CA GLU A 802 3.47 7.81 -14.59
C GLU A 802 3.97 7.53 -16.02
N GLU A 803 3.08 7.56 -17.03
CA GLU A 803 3.48 7.32 -18.43
C GLU A 803 4.45 8.41 -18.96
N GLY A 804 5.62 7.97 -19.42
CA GLY A 804 6.62 8.79 -20.10
C GLY A 804 6.21 9.15 -21.52
N LYS A 805 6.27 10.45 -21.86
CA LYS A 805 5.94 10.93 -23.22
C LYS A 805 6.93 10.41 -24.27
N LYS A 806 6.40 9.76 -25.31
CA LYS A 806 7.14 9.17 -26.44
C LYS A 806 8.17 10.15 -27.05
N PRO A 807 9.44 9.77 -27.28
CA PRO A 807 10.49 10.70 -27.69
C PRO A 807 10.22 11.45 -29.01
N LYS A 808 10.88 12.60 -29.19
CA LYS A 808 10.78 13.41 -30.40
C LYS A 808 11.50 12.74 -31.58
N ALA A 809 10.97 12.96 -32.78
CA ALA A 809 11.54 12.39 -34.01
C ALA A 809 13.01 12.84 -34.22
N PRO A 810 13.97 11.92 -34.48
CA PRO A 810 15.38 12.25 -34.60
C PRO A 810 15.66 13.13 -35.83
N LYS A 811 16.50 14.16 -35.70
CA LYS A 811 16.99 14.96 -36.83
C LYS A 811 18.09 14.18 -37.55
N VAL A 812 17.81 13.67 -38.76
CA VAL A 812 18.72 12.78 -39.50
C VAL A 812 19.41 13.50 -40.67
N ASN A 813 20.72 13.31 -40.79
CA ASN A 813 21.51 13.81 -41.93
C ASN A 813 21.24 13.02 -43.21
N THR A 814 21.53 13.62 -44.38
CA THR A 814 21.35 12.95 -45.69
C THR A 814 22.30 11.76 -45.85
N VAL A 815 21.75 10.56 -46.11
CA VAL A 815 22.52 9.33 -46.38
C VAL A 815 22.60 9.07 -47.88
N SER A 816 23.76 8.65 -48.37
CA SER A 816 24.01 8.28 -49.78
C SER A 816 24.50 6.83 -49.93
N ASN A 817 24.46 6.30 -51.15
CA ASN A 817 24.94 4.95 -51.49
C ASN A 817 26.46 4.72 -51.30
N LYS A 818 27.21 5.76 -50.87
CA LYS A 818 28.60 5.64 -50.42
C LYS A 818 28.75 5.45 -48.91
N ASP A 819 27.77 5.89 -48.12
CA ASP A 819 27.93 6.06 -46.68
C ASP A 819 27.77 4.74 -45.91
N THR A 820 28.46 4.64 -44.78
CA THR A 820 28.51 3.47 -43.89
C THR A 820 27.95 3.76 -42.50
N HIS A 821 27.36 4.94 -42.31
CA HIS A 821 26.76 5.38 -41.06
C HIS A 821 25.54 6.25 -41.35
N VAL A 822 24.54 6.20 -40.48
CA VAL A 822 23.51 7.22 -40.34
C VAL A 822 23.90 8.12 -39.17
N THR A 823 23.89 9.43 -39.37
CA THR A 823 24.24 10.42 -38.34
C THR A 823 23.12 11.45 -38.16
N GLY A 824 23.10 12.10 -37.00
CA GLY A 824 22.08 13.09 -36.68
C GLY A 824 22.09 13.45 -35.20
N THR A 825 20.99 14.08 -34.75
CA THR A 825 20.74 14.36 -33.34
C THR A 825 19.34 13.93 -32.91
N THR A 826 19.19 13.57 -31.64
CA THR A 826 17.93 13.28 -30.95
C THR A 826 18.06 13.75 -29.49
N GLU A 827 17.19 13.31 -28.59
CA GLU A 827 17.34 13.61 -27.16
C GLU A 827 18.48 12.76 -26.55
N PRO A 828 19.17 13.20 -25.47
CA PRO A 828 20.36 12.53 -24.95
C PRO A 828 20.16 11.05 -24.59
N ASN A 829 21.22 10.26 -24.75
CA ASN A 829 21.33 8.85 -24.33
C ASN A 829 20.34 7.84 -24.97
N LEU A 830 19.38 8.29 -25.79
CA LEU A 830 18.38 7.44 -26.45
C LEU A 830 19.00 6.39 -27.38
N THR A 831 18.31 5.25 -27.52
CA THR A 831 18.63 4.20 -28.49
C THR A 831 18.11 4.60 -29.86
N VAL A 832 18.95 4.58 -30.89
CA VAL A 832 18.60 4.97 -32.27
C VAL A 832 18.57 3.74 -33.17
N ASN A 833 17.37 3.39 -33.63
CA ASN A 833 17.09 2.28 -34.53
C ASN A 833 17.02 2.78 -35.99
N VAL A 834 17.78 2.14 -36.88
CA VAL A 834 17.68 2.30 -38.33
C VAL A 834 16.96 1.09 -38.91
N LYS A 835 15.83 1.35 -39.57
CA LYS A 835 14.88 0.36 -40.08
C LYS A 835 14.79 0.42 -41.61
N ASP A 836 14.55 -0.73 -42.23
CA ASP A 836 14.41 -0.86 -43.69
C ASP A 836 13.01 -0.45 -44.19
N LYS A 837 12.76 -0.61 -45.50
CA LYS A 837 11.47 -0.31 -46.13
C LYS A 837 10.29 -1.13 -45.56
N ASN A 838 10.55 -2.29 -44.96
CA ASN A 838 9.58 -3.18 -44.33
C ASN A 838 9.49 -2.93 -42.79
N LYS A 839 10.10 -1.85 -42.27
CA LYS A 839 10.21 -1.52 -40.84
C LYS A 839 11.06 -2.48 -40.00
N LYS A 840 11.78 -3.43 -40.59
CA LYS A 840 12.70 -4.30 -39.85
C LYS A 840 13.95 -3.51 -39.44
N VAL A 841 14.38 -3.61 -38.18
CA VAL A 841 15.65 -3.04 -37.71
C VAL A 841 16.81 -3.70 -38.45
N ILE A 842 17.70 -2.87 -39.01
CA ILE A 842 18.92 -3.29 -39.72
C ILE A 842 20.21 -2.79 -39.07
N ALA A 843 20.11 -1.82 -38.16
CA ALA A 843 21.19 -1.39 -37.27
C ALA A 843 20.63 -0.59 -36.09
N THR A 844 21.35 -0.62 -34.97
CA THR A 844 21.03 0.13 -33.75
C THR A 844 22.32 0.77 -33.21
N GLY A 845 22.19 1.88 -32.50
CA GLY A 845 23.24 2.50 -31.69
C GLY A 845 22.63 3.37 -30.60
N LYS A 846 23.45 4.11 -29.84
CA LYS A 846 22.95 5.12 -28.88
C LYS A 846 23.35 6.54 -29.30
N ALA A 847 22.56 7.51 -28.88
CA ALA A 847 22.96 8.91 -28.82
C ALA A 847 23.88 9.16 -27.63
N ASP A 848 24.74 10.17 -27.71
CA ASP A 848 25.57 10.61 -26.58
C ASP A 848 24.80 11.53 -25.62
N LYS A 849 25.50 12.02 -24.58
CA LYS A 849 24.94 12.97 -23.58
C LYS A 849 24.50 14.32 -24.16
N ASN A 850 24.89 14.63 -25.39
CA ASN A 850 24.50 15.83 -26.14
C ASN A 850 23.43 15.53 -27.20
N GLY A 851 22.94 14.28 -27.27
CA GLY A 851 21.96 13.81 -28.24
C GLY A 851 22.53 13.47 -29.63
N ALA A 852 23.84 13.54 -29.85
CA ALA A 852 24.44 13.24 -31.15
C ALA A 852 24.58 11.72 -31.36
N PHE A 853 24.25 11.22 -32.56
CA PHE A 853 24.31 9.78 -32.86
C PHE A 853 25.06 9.45 -34.17
N LYS A 854 25.62 8.25 -34.22
CA LYS A 854 26.35 7.69 -35.37
C LYS A 854 26.15 6.18 -35.47
N VAL A 855 25.01 5.76 -36.03
CA VAL A 855 24.66 4.34 -36.20
C VAL A 855 25.37 3.77 -37.42
N LYS A 856 26.17 2.72 -37.25
CA LYS A 856 26.90 2.03 -38.33
C LYS A 856 25.93 1.21 -39.19
N ILE A 857 25.98 1.36 -40.52
CA ILE A 857 25.15 0.62 -41.48
C ILE A 857 25.98 0.03 -42.63
N ASN A 858 25.49 -1.07 -43.19
CA ASN A 858 25.94 -1.53 -44.50
C ASN A 858 25.53 -0.54 -45.59
N LYS A 859 26.36 -0.40 -46.65
CA LYS A 859 26.07 0.51 -47.77
C LYS A 859 24.76 0.15 -48.43
N GLN A 860 23.89 1.15 -48.58
CA GLN A 860 22.56 0.99 -49.15
C GLN A 860 22.56 1.31 -50.64
N LYS A 861 21.62 0.73 -51.39
CA LYS A 861 21.37 1.10 -52.79
C LYS A 861 20.69 2.46 -52.87
N GLU A 862 20.94 3.20 -53.94
CA GLU A 862 20.23 4.44 -54.24
C GLU A 862 18.71 4.23 -54.35
N ASN A 863 17.95 5.22 -53.89
CA ASN A 863 16.50 5.19 -53.72
C ASN A 863 15.97 4.19 -52.67
N THR A 864 16.82 3.41 -51.99
CA THR A 864 16.40 2.68 -50.77
C THR A 864 15.79 3.68 -49.78
N THR A 865 14.63 3.33 -49.23
CA THR A 865 14.01 4.07 -48.14
C THR A 865 14.45 3.45 -46.83
N LEU A 866 14.97 4.28 -45.92
CA LEU A 866 15.21 3.93 -44.52
C LEU A 866 14.24 4.72 -43.65
N TYR A 867 13.92 4.17 -42.49
CA TYR A 867 13.24 4.88 -41.40
C TYR A 867 14.16 4.92 -40.19
N VAL A 868 14.21 6.04 -39.49
CA VAL A 868 15.02 6.18 -38.27
C VAL A 868 14.12 6.58 -37.11
N THR A 869 14.19 5.83 -36.01
CA THR A 869 13.51 6.09 -34.75
C THR A 869 14.55 6.25 -33.64
N ALA A 870 14.31 7.19 -32.73
CA ALA A 870 14.86 7.14 -31.38
C ALA A 870 13.87 6.43 -30.45
N MET A 871 14.38 5.81 -29.39
CA MET A 871 13.69 4.97 -28.42
C MET A 871 14.30 5.21 -27.03
N ASP A 872 13.47 5.34 -26.00
CA ASP A 872 13.90 5.56 -24.61
C ASP A 872 14.12 4.25 -23.83
N LEU A 873 14.31 4.37 -22.51
CA LEU A 873 14.54 3.23 -21.61
C LEU A 873 13.25 2.43 -21.34
N GLY A 874 12.08 3.08 -21.44
CA GLY A 874 10.75 2.45 -21.41
C GLY A 874 10.33 1.85 -22.76
N ASN A 875 11.29 1.63 -23.67
CA ASN A 875 11.11 1.10 -25.03
C ASN A 875 10.14 1.90 -25.94
N LYS A 876 9.76 3.12 -25.58
CA LYS A 876 8.83 3.94 -26.38
C LYS A 876 9.53 4.52 -27.60
N GLU A 877 9.05 4.19 -28.79
CA GLU A 877 9.59 4.74 -30.04
C GLU A 877 8.95 6.08 -30.46
N SER A 878 9.82 6.98 -30.89
CA SER A 878 9.49 8.23 -31.60
C SER A 878 8.84 8.02 -32.98
N LYS A 879 8.20 9.08 -33.51
CA LYS A 879 7.72 9.12 -34.90
C LYS A 879 8.90 8.97 -35.89
N ALA A 880 8.83 7.96 -36.76
CA ALA A 880 9.93 7.54 -37.60
C ALA A 880 10.25 8.52 -38.77
N VAL A 881 11.49 9.01 -38.84
CA VAL A 881 11.95 9.89 -39.94
C VAL A 881 12.32 9.08 -41.18
N LYS A 882 11.65 9.38 -42.29
CA LYS A 882 11.78 8.70 -43.58
C LYS A 882 12.84 9.37 -44.45
N ILE A 883 13.96 8.68 -44.69
CA ILE A 883 15.04 9.16 -45.58
C ILE A 883 15.13 8.29 -46.84
N LYS A 884 15.47 8.91 -47.97
CA LYS A 884 15.82 8.22 -49.22
C LYS A 884 17.33 8.30 -49.44
N VAL A 885 17.96 7.16 -49.69
CA VAL A 885 19.38 7.06 -49.97
C VAL A 885 19.69 7.69 -51.32
N ILE A 886 20.45 8.78 -51.34
CA ILE A 886 20.80 9.50 -52.58
C ILE A 886 21.98 8.84 -53.30
N ASP A 887 22.01 8.94 -54.62
CA ASP A 887 23.13 8.43 -55.42
C ASP A 887 24.28 9.44 -55.48
N LYS A 888 25.47 9.02 -55.04
CA LYS A 888 26.74 9.75 -55.18
C LYS A 888 27.82 8.92 -55.91
N ILE A 889 27.48 7.81 -56.58
CA ILE A 889 28.43 6.91 -57.26
C ILE A 889 28.47 7.24 -58.77
N PRO A 890 29.58 7.77 -59.31
CA PRO A 890 29.66 8.06 -60.75
C PRO A 890 29.72 6.79 -61.61
N PRO A 891 29.20 6.86 -62.86
CA PRO A 891 29.30 5.76 -63.81
C PRO A 891 30.74 5.32 -64.07
N LYS A 892 30.90 4.10 -64.56
CA LYS A 892 32.19 3.64 -65.09
C LYS A 892 32.56 4.43 -66.35
N ALA A 893 33.87 4.65 -66.57
CA ALA A 893 34.38 5.36 -67.74
C ALA A 893 33.88 4.69 -69.05
N PRO A 894 33.38 5.43 -70.05
CA PRO A 894 32.73 4.83 -71.21
C PRO A 894 33.67 3.92 -72.03
N LYS A 895 33.27 2.68 -72.30
CA LYS A 895 33.96 1.75 -73.20
C LYS A 895 33.69 2.15 -74.65
N VAL A 896 34.54 3.00 -75.22
CA VAL A 896 34.36 3.50 -76.60
C VAL A 896 35.07 2.63 -77.64
N ASN A 897 34.39 2.32 -78.74
CA ASN A 897 34.94 1.56 -79.87
C ASN A 897 36.07 2.33 -80.60
N SER A 898 36.78 1.67 -81.52
CA SER A 898 37.81 2.32 -82.34
C SER A 898 37.19 3.35 -83.29
N ILE A 899 37.68 4.59 -83.24
CA ILE A 899 37.26 5.69 -84.12
C ILE A 899 38.27 5.82 -85.27
N SER A 900 37.82 6.09 -86.49
CA SER A 900 38.64 6.35 -87.67
C SER A 900 38.21 7.60 -88.43
N ASP A 901 39.04 8.05 -89.39
CA ASP A 901 38.78 9.13 -90.36
C ASP A 901 37.40 9.03 -91.03
N ARG A 902 36.95 7.79 -91.26
CA ARG A 902 35.65 7.43 -91.84
C ARG A 902 34.48 7.43 -90.86
N THR A 903 34.72 7.48 -89.54
CA THR A 903 33.68 7.33 -88.51
C THR A 903 32.83 8.58 -88.38
N THR A 904 31.54 8.45 -88.72
CA THR A 904 30.49 9.46 -88.53
C THR A 904 29.62 9.21 -87.28
N THR A 905 29.83 8.11 -86.57
CA THR A 905 29.07 7.75 -85.37
C THR A 905 29.99 7.07 -84.35
N VAL A 906 30.16 7.68 -83.18
CA VAL A 906 30.88 7.06 -82.06
C VAL A 906 29.93 6.11 -81.35
N LYS A 907 30.27 4.82 -81.37
CA LYS A 907 29.57 3.77 -80.63
C LYS A 907 30.40 3.29 -79.44
N GLY A 908 29.73 2.84 -78.39
CA GLY A 908 30.35 2.27 -77.21
C GLY A 908 29.33 1.92 -76.15
N GLU A 909 29.84 1.59 -74.96
CA GLU A 909 29.05 1.20 -73.79
C GLU A 909 29.38 2.08 -72.59
N THR A 910 28.38 2.38 -71.78
CA THR A 910 28.51 2.99 -70.45
C THR A 910 27.34 2.47 -69.60
N GLU A 911 26.97 3.18 -68.53
CA GLU A 911 25.80 2.86 -67.73
C GLU A 911 24.48 3.12 -68.50
N PRO A 912 23.44 2.28 -68.34
CA PRO A 912 22.13 2.49 -68.95
C PRO A 912 21.57 3.90 -68.76
N ASN A 913 20.99 4.47 -69.83
CA ASN A 913 20.37 5.80 -69.86
C ASN A 913 21.31 7.00 -69.58
N ALA A 914 22.58 6.78 -69.21
CA ALA A 914 23.51 7.85 -68.87
C ALA A 914 23.79 8.77 -70.07
N THR A 915 23.92 10.08 -69.80
CA THR A 915 24.19 11.10 -70.81
C THR A 915 25.68 11.14 -71.13
N VAL A 916 26.06 10.53 -72.25
CA VAL A 916 27.42 10.56 -72.79
C VAL A 916 27.71 11.91 -73.43
N THR A 917 28.88 12.46 -73.16
CA THR A 917 29.37 13.73 -73.71
C THR A 917 30.74 13.54 -74.34
N ILE A 918 30.86 13.89 -75.61
CA ILE A 918 32.09 13.82 -76.40
C ILE A 918 32.66 15.23 -76.48
N LYS A 919 33.93 15.40 -76.10
CA LYS A 919 34.69 16.65 -76.12
C LYS A 919 35.90 16.55 -77.04
N LYS A 920 36.24 17.67 -77.69
CA LYS A 920 37.46 17.89 -78.46
C LYS A 920 38.10 19.17 -77.96
N ASN A 921 39.36 19.10 -77.51
CA ASN A 921 40.09 20.22 -76.90
C ASN A 921 39.24 20.94 -75.82
N GLY A 922 38.68 20.19 -74.87
CA GLY A 922 37.80 20.71 -73.81
C GLY A 922 36.37 21.04 -74.24
N LYS A 923 36.18 21.61 -75.45
CA LYS A 923 34.86 22.02 -75.98
C LYS A 923 33.99 20.80 -76.32
N LYS A 924 32.68 20.91 -76.05
CA LYS A 924 31.67 19.88 -76.39
C LYS A 924 31.58 19.73 -77.92
N LEU A 925 31.78 18.50 -78.40
CA LEU A 925 31.63 18.11 -79.81
C LEU A 925 30.26 17.47 -80.08
N ALA A 926 29.77 16.64 -79.15
CA ALA A 926 28.45 16.01 -79.23
C ALA A 926 27.98 15.51 -77.85
N SER A 927 26.68 15.20 -77.73
CA SER A 927 26.09 14.43 -76.63
C SER A 927 25.04 13.45 -77.15
N GLY A 928 24.70 12.46 -76.32
CA GLY A 928 23.53 11.61 -76.47
C GLY A 928 23.39 10.72 -75.23
N LYS A 929 22.21 10.15 -75.00
CA LYS A 929 22.03 9.14 -73.95
C LYS A 929 22.49 7.77 -74.44
N ALA A 930 22.96 6.93 -73.53
CA ALA A 930 22.95 5.49 -73.71
C ALA A 930 21.50 4.96 -73.71
N ASP A 931 21.29 3.79 -74.29
CA ASP A 931 20.01 3.07 -74.22
C ASP A 931 19.85 2.34 -72.87
N LYS A 932 18.75 1.59 -72.71
CA LYS A 932 18.47 0.77 -71.53
C LYS A 932 19.47 -0.36 -71.27
N ASN A 933 20.34 -0.66 -72.24
CA ASN A 933 21.39 -1.67 -72.17
C ASN A 933 22.80 -1.05 -72.02
N GLY A 934 22.89 0.27 -71.81
CA GLY A 934 24.16 1.00 -71.70
C GLY A 934 24.85 1.31 -73.03
N LYS A 935 24.27 0.93 -74.18
CA LYS A 935 24.87 1.14 -75.49
C LYS A 935 24.53 2.53 -76.02
N PHE A 936 25.53 3.27 -76.48
CA PHE A 936 25.35 4.61 -77.06
C PHE A 936 25.83 4.65 -78.52
N SER A 937 25.24 5.54 -79.31
CA SER A 937 25.50 5.66 -80.75
C SER A 937 25.37 7.13 -81.20
N ILE A 938 26.38 7.94 -80.88
CA ILE A 938 26.35 9.40 -81.06
C ILE A 938 26.93 9.78 -82.42
N LYS A 939 26.13 10.47 -83.26
CA LYS A 939 26.60 11.05 -84.53
C LYS A 939 27.65 12.13 -84.26
N ILE A 940 28.72 12.16 -85.06
CA ILE A 940 29.76 13.18 -85.09
C ILE A 940 30.13 13.53 -86.54
N SER A 941 30.65 14.74 -86.77
CA SER A 941 31.36 15.03 -88.01
C SER A 941 32.64 14.20 -88.11
N LYS A 942 33.03 13.78 -89.32
CA LYS A 942 34.30 13.07 -89.56
C LYS A 942 35.47 13.87 -89.01
N GLN A 943 36.35 13.23 -88.26
CA GLN A 943 37.53 13.87 -87.68
C GLN A 943 38.78 13.49 -88.47
N LYS A 944 39.75 14.40 -88.56
CA LYS A 944 41.07 14.10 -89.15
C LYS A 944 41.76 12.99 -88.33
N ALA A 945 42.46 12.08 -89.00
CA ALA A 945 43.31 11.09 -88.34
C ALA A 945 44.28 11.78 -87.37
N GLY A 946 44.57 11.12 -86.24
CA GLY A 946 45.37 11.69 -85.14
C GLY A 946 44.59 12.57 -84.15
N THR A 947 43.35 12.98 -84.43
CA THR A 947 42.54 13.76 -83.47
C THR A 947 42.31 12.96 -82.17
N LYS A 948 42.55 13.58 -81.01
CA LYS A 948 42.16 13.03 -79.69
C LYS A 948 40.73 13.50 -79.33
N LEU A 949 39.90 12.58 -78.86
CA LEU A 949 38.56 12.84 -78.33
C LEU A 949 38.47 12.33 -76.88
N SER A 950 37.79 13.09 -76.02
CA SER A 950 37.54 12.77 -74.62
C SER A 950 36.06 12.50 -74.40
N ILE A 951 35.70 11.37 -73.79
CA ILE A 951 34.31 10.90 -73.65
C ILE A 951 34.02 10.62 -72.17
N THR A 952 33.05 11.34 -71.60
CA THR A 952 32.50 11.08 -70.24
C THR A 952 31.04 10.66 -70.33
N ALA A 953 30.51 10.11 -69.24
CA ALA A 953 29.08 9.89 -69.02
C ALA A 953 28.62 10.59 -67.73
N LYS A 954 27.35 10.98 -67.68
CA LYS A 954 26.67 11.52 -66.50
C LYS A 954 25.39 10.73 -66.25
N ASP A 955 25.19 10.21 -65.04
CA ASP A 955 23.99 9.44 -64.66
C ASP A 955 22.74 10.35 -64.53
N LYS A 956 21.67 9.81 -63.91
CA LYS A 956 20.42 10.54 -63.63
C LYS A 956 20.52 11.45 -62.39
N ALA A 957 21.29 11.09 -61.37
CA ALA A 957 21.46 11.86 -60.13
C ALA A 957 22.39 13.07 -60.28
N GLY A 958 23.31 12.99 -61.24
CA GLY A 958 24.18 14.05 -61.69
C GLY A 958 25.67 13.74 -61.63
N ASN A 959 26.09 12.55 -61.18
CA ASN A 959 27.52 12.25 -61.03
C ASN A 959 28.18 12.00 -62.39
N VAL A 960 29.46 12.35 -62.53
CA VAL A 960 30.18 12.35 -63.82
C VAL A 960 31.37 11.38 -63.78
N SER A 961 31.45 10.50 -64.77
CA SER A 961 32.48 9.47 -64.87
C SER A 961 33.85 10.00 -65.30
N LYS A 962 34.91 9.24 -64.95
CA LYS A 962 36.27 9.46 -65.49
C LYS A 962 36.25 9.38 -67.03
N ALA A 963 37.02 10.25 -67.67
CA ALA A 963 37.00 10.38 -69.13
C ALA A 963 37.79 9.27 -69.84
N THR A 964 37.18 8.66 -70.86
CA THR A 964 37.87 7.78 -71.81
C THR A 964 38.40 8.59 -72.98
N THR A 965 39.69 8.48 -73.27
CA THR A 965 40.31 9.13 -74.45
C THR A 965 40.45 8.16 -75.62
N LYS A 966 40.20 8.61 -76.85
CA LYS A 966 40.42 7.85 -78.10
C LYS A 966 41.09 8.72 -79.17
N THR A 967 42.02 8.11 -79.91
CA THR A 967 42.68 8.73 -81.08
C THR A 967 42.09 8.17 -82.37
N VAL A 968 41.85 9.04 -83.34
CA VAL A 968 41.25 8.70 -84.64
C VAL A 968 42.27 8.01 -85.57
N LYS A 969 41.97 6.77 -86.00
CA LYS A 969 42.80 5.96 -86.93
C LYS A 969 42.55 6.31 -88.40
N ASP A 970 43.46 5.90 -89.29
CA ASP A 970 43.27 5.91 -90.74
C ASP A 970 42.73 4.55 -91.24
N LYS A 971 41.87 4.56 -92.26
CA LYS A 971 41.34 3.39 -92.99
C LYS A 971 41.10 3.69 -94.49
N THR A 972 41.81 4.63 -95.10
CA THR A 972 41.56 5.06 -96.49
C THR A 972 42.57 4.48 -97.50
N PRO A 973 42.16 3.55 -98.42
CA PRO A 973 43.10 2.84 -99.29
C PRO A 973 43.63 3.61 -100.50
N PRO A 974 44.81 3.22 -101.03
CA PRO A 974 45.42 3.83 -102.20
C PRO A 974 44.71 3.48 -103.52
N LYS A 975 44.90 4.34 -104.53
CA LYS A 975 44.31 4.16 -105.88
C LYS A 975 44.94 2.97 -106.62
N LYS A 976 44.15 2.31 -107.49
CA LYS A 976 44.58 1.11 -108.24
C LYS A 976 45.84 1.39 -109.10
N PRO A 977 46.73 0.40 -109.32
CA PRO A 977 47.87 0.61 -110.20
C PRO A 977 47.42 0.69 -111.66
N THR A 978 48.11 1.50 -112.45
CA THR A 978 48.13 1.37 -113.92
C THR A 978 49.34 0.53 -114.31
N VAL A 979 49.21 -0.28 -115.36
CA VAL A 979 50.22 -1.26 -115.79
C VAL A 979 50.35 -1.20 -117.30
N ASN A 980 51.58 -1.22 -117.80
CA ASN A 980 51.91 -1.21 -119.22
C ASN A 980 51.75 -2.61 -119.86
N LYS A 981 51.76 -2.66 -121.20
CA LYS A 981 51.68 -3.91 -121.99
C LYS A 981 52.83 -4.86 -121.63
N VAL A 982 52.56 -6.17 -121.67
CA VAL A 982 53.54 -7.25 -121.41
C VAL A 982 53.48 -8.32 -122.51
N THR A 983 54.64 -8.72 -123.03
CA THR A 983 54.81 -9.79 -124.01
C THR A 983 55.53 -11.00 -123.42
N SER A 984 55.43 -12.14 -124.11
CA SER A 984 56.12 -13.39 -123.78
C SER A 984 57.66 -13.31 -123.86
N ARG A 985 58.20 -12.24 -124.47
CA ARG A 985 59.65 -11.94 -124.47
C ARG A 985 60.09 -11.12 -123.26
N ASP A 986 59.17 -10.49 -122.54
CA ASP A 986 59.48 -9.45 -121.54
C ASP A 986 59.99 -10.05 -120.22
N THR A 987 60.94 -9.34 -119.60
CA THR A 987 61.54 -9.66 -118.30
C THR A 987 61.20 -8.64 -117.21
N LYS A 988 60.21 -7.77 -117.45
CA LYS A 988 59.76 -6.73 -116.51
C LYS A 988 58.30 -6.32 -116.76
N VAL A 989 57.67 -5.78 -115.72
CA VAL A 989 56.35 -5.14 -115.76
C VAL A 989 56.50 -3.73 -115.17
N THR A 990 55.86 -2.74 -115.79
CA THR A 990 56.04 -1.31 -115.46
C THR A 990 54.70 -0.58 -115.34
N GLY A 991 54.64 0.53 -114.59
CA GLY A 991 53.38 1.24 -114.36
C GLY A 991 53.43 2.39 -113.32
N LYS A 992 52.26 2.77 -112.78
CA LYS A 992 52.11 3.78 -111.70
C LYS A 992 51.09 3.39 -110.62
N THR A 993 51.21 3.93 -109.40
CA THR A 993 50.23 3.88 -108.30
C THR A 993 50.47 5.07 -107.33
N GLU A 994 50.09 4.96 -106.05
CA GLU A 994 50.35 5.96 -105.01
C GLU A 994 51.83 5.99 -104.56
N ALA A 995 52.30 7.16 -104.14
CA ALA A 995 53.70 7.39 -103.75
C ALA A 995 54.14 6.48 -102.59
N ASN A 996 55.31 5.84 -102.73
CA ASN A 996 55.88 4.88 -101.78
C ASN A 996 55.05 3.60 -101.54
N ALA A 997 53.91 3.42 -102.22
CA ALA A 997 53.04 2.26 -102.02
C ALA A 997 53.73 0.96 -102.50
N THR A 998 53.56 -0.13 -101.75
CA THR A 998 54.22 -1.41 -102.08
C THR A 998 53.45 -2.15 -103.16
N VAL A 999 54.00 -2.24 -104.37
CA VAL A 999 53.40 -2.88 -105.54
C VAL A 999 53.69 -4.37 -105.53
N THR A 1000 52.68 -5.20 -105.80
CA THR A 1000 52.80 -6.66 -105.84
C THR A 1000 52.26 -7.18 -107.17
N ILE A 1001 53.02 -8.06 -107.83
CA ILE A 1001 52.68 -8.68 -109.11
C ILE A 1001 52.47 -10.17 -108.89
N LYS A 1002 51.30 -10.67 -109.31
CA LYS A 1002 50.87 -12.06 -109.13
C LYS A 1002 50.51 -12.70 -110.48
N ARG A 1003 50.70 -14.02 -110.57
CA ARG A 1003 50.19 -14.91 -111.60
C ARG A 1003 49.46 -16.05 -110.89
N ASP A 1004 48.21 -16.30 -111.27
CA ASP A 1004 47.41 -17.42 -110.73
C ASP A 1004 47.43 -17.48 -109.19
N GLY A 1005 47.23 -16.31 -108.55
CA GLY A 1005 47.27 -16.11 -107.10
C GLY A 1005 48.67 -16.00 -106.47
N LYS A 1006 49.68 -16.69 -107.02
CA LYS A 1006 51.07 -16.71 -106.52
C LYS A 1006 51.81 -15.42 -106.90
N THR A 1007 52.58 -14.86 -105.97
CA THR A 1007 53.44 -13.69 -106.23
C THR A 1007 54.58 -14.08 -107.17
N LEU A 1008 54.72 -13.36 -108.28
CA LEU A 1008 55.90 -13.43 -109.15
C LEU A 1008 57.00 -12.50 -108.65
N ALA A 1009 56.63 -11.27 -108.27
CA ALA A 1009 57.56 -10.24 -107.82
C ALA A 1009 56.82 -9.14 -107.03
N SER A 1010 57.58 -8.33 -106.29
CA SER A 1010 57.10 -7.13 -105.61
C SER A 1010 58.20 -6.07 -105.61
N GLY A 1011 57.80 -4.80 -105.50
CA GLY A 1011 58.68 -3.64 -105.40
C GLY A 1011 57.87 -2.42 -105.02
N LYS A 1012 58.49 -1.39 -104.44
CA LYS A 1012 57.77 -0.15 -104.12
C LYS A 1012 57.60 0.71 -105.37
N ALA A 1013 56.51 1.47 -105.41
CA ALA A 1013 56.44 2.66 -106.24
C ALA A 1013 57.35 3.75 -105.65
N ASP A 1014 57.93 4.58 -106.51
CA ASP A 1014 58.76 5.72 -106.08
C ASP A 1014 57.92 6.84 -105.43
N LYS A 1015 58.59 7.93 -105.02
CA LYS A 1015 57.93 9.13 -104.45
C LYS A 1015 56.95 9.83 -105.41
N ASN A 1016 57.00 9.51 -106.70
CA ASN A 1016 56.13 10.02 -107.76
C ASN A 1016 55.10 8.96 -108.25
N GLY A 1017 55.06 7.80 -107.59
CA GLY A 1017 54.15 6.69 -107.88
C GLY A 1017 54.58 5.74 -109.02
N LYS A 1018 55.70 5.93 -109.72
CA LYS A 1018 56.13 5.00 -110.81
C LYS A 1018 56.70 3.68 -110.24
N PHE A 1019 56.51 2.58 -110.95
CA PHE A 1019 57.16 1.29 -110.64
C PHE A 1019 57.70 0.57 -111.89
N SER A 1020 58.77 -0.21 -111.70
CA SER A 1020 59.35 -1.12 -112.70
C SER A 1020 59.90 -2.35 -111.99
N ILE A 1021 59.27 -3.51 -112.21
CA ILE A 1021 59.51 -4.75 -111.44
C ILE A 1021 59.93 -5.86 -112.40
N LYS A 1022 61.10 -6.48 -112.18
CA LYS A 1022 61.57 -7.62 -112.97
C LYS A 1022 60.69 -8.85 -112.74
N ILE A 1023 60.48 -9.65 -113.79
CA ILE A 1023 59.85 -10.98 -113.75
C ILE A 1023 60.58 -11.93 -114.70
N SER A 1024 60.52 -13.24 -114.47
CA SER A 1024 60.90 -14.22 -115.50
C SER A 1024 59.96 -14.12 -116.71
N LYS A 1025 60.43 -14.47 -117.91
CA LYS A 1025 59.60 -14.55 -119.12
C LYS A 1025 58.38 -15.44 -118.89
N GLN A 1026 57.25 -15.10 -119.51
CA GLN A 1026 55.95 -15.76 -119.30
C GLN A 1026 55.44 -16.39 -120.60
N LYS A 1027 54.72 -17.51 -120.51
CA LYS A 1027 54.06 -18.10 -121.68
C LYS A 1027 52.98 -17.15 -122.20
N LYS A 1028 52.82 -17.05 -123.52
CA LYS A 1028 51.71 -16.32 -124.16
C LYS A 1028 50.37 -16.80 -123.59
N GLY A 1029 49.44 -15.88 -123.33
CA GLY A 1029 48.15 -16.14 -122.67
C GLY A 1029 48.16 -16.06 -121.14
N THR A 1030 49.32 -16.01 -120.48
CA THR A 1030 49.43 -15.89 -119.01
C THR A 1030 48.72 -14.63 -118.49
N LYS A 1031 47.95 -14.74 -117.39
CA LYS A 1031 47.25 -13.61 -116.75
C LYS A 1031 48.00 -13.13 -115.51
N LEU A 1032 48.48 -11.90 -115.55
CA LEU A 1032 49.12 -11.19 -114.44
C LEU A 1032 48.10 -10.29 -113.72
N SER A 1033 48.38 -9.98 -112.45
CA SER A 1033 47.55 -9.14 -111.57
C SER A 1033 48.43 -8.27 -110.67
N VAL A 1034 48.17 -6.96 -110.62
CA VAL A 1034 49.02 -5.96 -109.95
C VAL A 1034 48.23 -5.14 -108.93
N THR A 1035 48.66 -5.10 -107.66
CA THR A 1035 48.08 -4.30 -106.56
C THR A 1035 49.13 -3.38 -105.92
N ALA A 1036 48.70 -2.42 -105.10
CA ALA A 1036 49.57 -1.54 -104.29
C ALA A 1036 49.06 -1.42 -102.84
N LYS A 1037 49.93 -1.03 -101.89
CA LYS A 1037 49.61 -0.98 -100.44
C LYS A 1037 50.25 0.22 -99.73
N ASP A 1038 49.46 0.94 -98.93
CA ASP A 1038 49.87 2.18 -98.23
C ASP A 1038 50.58 1.94 -96.87
N LYS A 1039 50.90 3.04 -96.15
CA LYS A 1039 51.56 3.02 -94.83
C LYS A 1039 50.64 2.56 -93.69
N ALA A 1040 49.32 2.72 -93.81
CA ALA A 1040 48.35 2.19 -92.85
C ALA A 1040 48.04 0.69 -93.10
N GLY A 1041 48.57 0.12 -94.18
CA GLY A 1041 48.40 -1.27 -94.60
C GLY A 1041 47.18 -1.51 -95.49
N ASN A 1042 46.46 -0.49 -95.91
CA ASN A 1042 45.33 -0.66 -96.83
C ASN A 1042 45.84 -0.99 -98.24
N THR A 1043 45.15 -1.88 -98.95
CA THR A 1043 45.55 -2.36 -100.28
C THR A 1043 44.58 -1.87 -101.36
N SER A 1044 45.10 -1.47 -102.51
CA SER A 1044 44.33 -1.00 -103.67
C SER A 1044 43.57 -2.14 -104.37
N LYS A 1045 42.61 -1.79 -105.23
CA LYS A 1045 42.10 -2.72 -106.25
C LYS A 1045 43.24 -3.17 -107.18
N ALA A 1046 43.11 -4.37 -107.75
CA ALA A 1046 44.08 -4.96 -108.67
C ALA A 1046 43.84 -4.54 -110.14
N THR A 1047 44.90 -4.55 -110.94
CA THR A 1047 44.85 -4.39 -112.41
C THR A 1047 45.41 -5.64 -113.08
N LYS A 1048 44.64 -6.23 -114.00
CA LYS A 1048 44.97 -7.48 -114.70
C LYS A 1048 45.59 -7.20 -116.07
N VAL A 1049 46.56 -8.01 -116.50
CA VAL A 1049 47.23 -7.91 -117.81
C VAL A 1049 47.45 -9.31 -118.39
N THR A 1050 47.13 -9.52 -119.67
CA THR A 1050 47.42 -10.79 -120.37
C THR A 1050 48.70 -10.66 -121.18
N VAL A 1051 49.60 -11.65 -121.05
CA VAL A 1051 50.88 -11.73 -121.77
C VAL A 1051 50.65 -12.12 -123.23
N GLN A 1052 51.21 -11.36 -124.17
CA GLN A 1052 51.04 -11.54 -125.62
C GLN A 1052 52.17 -12.30 -126.34
#